data_AF-A0A947JJ57-F1
#
_entry.id   AF-A0A947JJ57-F1
#
_cell.length_a   1.000
_cell.length_b   1.000
_cell.length_c   1.000
_cell.angle_alpha   90.00
_cell.angle_beta   90.00
_cell.angle_gamma   90.00
#
_symmetry.space_group_name_H-M   'P 1'
#
loop_
_entity.id
_entity.type
_entity.pdbx_description
1 polymer ?
#
loop_
_entity_poly.entity_id
_entity_poly.type
_entity_poly.pdbx_seq_one_letter_code
_entity_poly.pdbx_strand_id
1 'polypeptide(L)'
;MPYSVKTNIKSKTGIYLKIYVVSVMTSLVFAFAMLGLPGSNPKTNKLPLDYQYSYKQQSNIYDGDRSFILKSNGKTSKAKIGKTFENNEIVPLDIPSIYGISISGQVRLNEVDSYVRVILSDQNNDDRLVAGIEYPDVGNILFSNSCEETCAVEKSVNPSLKVELYNAQLFLDDIEIIPYEANLSKEIKTIGYNNFSIELKQKQISSTINAINLKNRETGQYWIAGETELATLTFSKKRDLTGNLEGINNTLPSLKGIEYYIGGYIDLRSEVERNQFGGGTSISSTSDPFSFDWRNRHGTNWLTDVKTQNCGSCWAYSGVGAIESYTNLYFNQNINPNLSEQQVLACAIGGCGGGTIPSALNYATQTGIADEDCYPSIQGEEGSCEDLCSDWESRVWKIEDYSTKKPSSNETFDLIIKDEIVEKGPIAMRFSSWAHGLVLSGFGDIAPGCYFDESDSMGHCGLTIPEDDPLVGKSYWIIKNSWGDGWGENGYGNFVISELDTHRYYSILGEITIPSLGQQYEIECNDSDEDGYCWWGLSETKPDNCPTTCIDNEIRDCNDNDNALQACSEEYVCGQKPKLPSGEMQDFGYYSNYSQVGCCGNWLNEYPVEGMCCNNPDDVLSTVSGFIEEGAFGSFGIGDGEFSYPEGMDAENNVVAIADRINNRIQLLKMESGTLSHWTTFGDAGSESGQFNHPIDVDLSGSILSVVDLFNYRIQLFNIDQDGNVTYLSSFGSQGTGDGEFVSPSSVVTHENLIIVGDEYSFHVFRINHDYSTDFLYSFGSPGSDIGQFNKIKDIEIFENQLFVCDNPNNRVQVFNKNAEVYSYAWQFETDWCERLAASGNHLYIASSDFNPNYGSGPRIYDYLITENQALFLAVYPYEEYFDSYNSFAGITNVLDHLIVSDQNTQLLRLFVPDSVTTCSEVCSDGTIAGQCSSSKPKLCANGELVSSCKTCGCPSGMICTENGNCKPRYIPYYEKEMIQQYEQ
;
A
#
# COMPACT_ATOMS: atom_id res chain seq x y z
N MET A 1 -1.11 14.85 -36.87
CA MET A 1 -1.45 14.22 -38.17
C MET A 1 -1.55 12.71 -37.95
N PRO A 2 -2.65 12.02 -38.30
CA PRO A 2 -2.71 10.57 -38.17
C PRO A 2 -2.31 9.86 -39.47
N TYR A 3 -1.46 8.84 -39.36
CA TYR A 3 -1.09 7.95 -40.46
C TYR A 3 -2.22 6.94 -40.77
N SER A 4 -2.33 6.55 -42.04
CA SER A 4 -3.29 5.53 -42.50
C SER A 4 -2.61 4.22 -42.90
N VAL A 5 -2.96 3.11 -42.26
CA VAL A 5 -2.55 1.77 -42.71
C VAL A 5 -3.47 1.30 -43.84
N LYS A 6 -2.90 0.71 -44.91
CA LYS A 6 -3.65 0.15 -46.04
C LYS A 6 -3.37 -1.35 -46.18
N THR A 7 -4.39 -2.18 -45.99
CA THR A 7 -4.37 -3.60 -46.37
C THR A 7 -5.26 -3.83 -47.60
N ASN A 8 -4.73 -4.50 -48.62
CA ASN A 8 -5.45 -4.88 -49.84
C ASN A 8 -5.69 -6.39 -49.85
N ILE A 9 -6.93 -6.84 -49.76
CA ILE A 9 -7.29 -8.26 -49.96
C ILE A 9 -7.85 -8.46 -51.37
N LYS A 10 -7.29 -9.42 -52.11
CA LYS A 10 -7.64 -9.71 -53.51
C LYS A 10 -8.63 -10.87 -53.59
N SER A 11 -9.87 -10.60 -54.00
CA SER A 11 -10.85 -11.65 -54.35
C SER A 11 -10.81 -11.97 -55.85
N LYS A 12 -11.10 -13.22 -56.22
CA LYS A 12 -11.03 -13.74 -57.62
C LYS A 12 -12.16 -13.24 -58.55
N THR A 13 -12.98 -12.28 -58.13
CA THR A 13 -14.14 -11.78 -58.90
C THR A 13 -14.14 -10.25 -59.08
N GLY A 14 -13.03 -9.69 -59.57
CA GLY A 14 -13.04 -8.48 -60.43
C GLY A 14 -13.61 -7.15 -59.90
N ILE A 15 -13.90 -7.00 -58.60
CA ILE A 15 -14.47 -5.78 -58.02
C ILE A 15 -13.59 -5.29 -56.86
N TYR A 16 -13.21 -4.00 -56.89
CA TYR A 16 -12.45 -3.34 -55.82
C TYR A 16 -13.42 -2.61 -54.88
N LEU A 17 -13.42 -2.98 -53.60
CA LEU A 17 -14.14 -2.28 -52.54
C LEU A 17 -13.18 -1.37 -51.75
N LYS A 18 -13.47 -0.08 -51.69
CA LYS A 18 -12.87 0.85 -50.71
C LYS A 18 -13.81 0.93 -49.51
N ILE A 19 -13.34 0.48 -48.35
CA ILE A 19 -14.04 0.66 -47.08
C ILE A 19 -13.41 1.86 -46.36
N TYR A 20 -14.24 2.83 -45.98
CA TYR A 20 -13.93 3.84 -44.98
C TYR A 20 -14.81 3.53 -43.76
N VAL A 21 -14.22 3.19 -42.62
CA VAL A 21 -14.97 3.03 -41.38
C VAL A 21 -15.05 4.39 -40.70
N VAL A 22 -16.24 4.97 -40.74
CA VAL A 22 -16.65 6.07 -39.84
C VAL A 22 -17.78 5.49 -39.00
N SER A 23 -17.59 5.41 -37.69
CA SER A 23 -18.54 4.80 -36.76
C SER A 23 -19.16 5.86 -35.86
N VAL A 24 -20.42 6.22 -36.12
CA VAL A 24 -21.29 6.90 -35.16
C VAL A 24 -22.69 6.27 -35.26
N MET A 25 -23.04 5.49 -34.23
CA MET A 25 -24.38 5.22 -33.67
C MET A 25 -25.61 5.18 -34.60
N THR A 26 -26.29 4.02 -34.71
CA THR A 26 -27.54 3.72 -33.94
C THR A 26 -28.26 2.41 -34.37
N SER A 27 -28.61 1.61 -33.35
CA SER A 27 -29.82 0.77 -33.17
C SER A 27 -30.52 0.04 -34.34
N LEU A 28 -30.47 -1.31 -34.33
CA LEU A 28 -31.64 -2.24 -34.38
C LEU A 28 -31.20 -3.72 -34.54
N VAL A 29 -31.64 -4.60 -33.64
CA VAL A 29 -31.55 -6.07 -33.81
C VAL A 29 -32.96 -6.67 -33.81
N PHE A 30 -33.17 -7.64 -34.70
CA PHE A 30 -34.46 -8.25 -35.04
C PHE A 30 -34.88 -9.40 -34.11
N ALA A 31 -36.19 -9.70 -34.12
CA ALA A 31 -36.78 -10.87 -33.47
C ALA A 31 -37.13 -12.00 -34.47
N PHE A 32 -37.08 -13.26 -34.01
CA PHE A 32 -37.83 -14.43 -34.52
C PHE A 32 -38.08 -15.36 -33.30
N ALA A 33 -39.32 -15.50 -32.80
CA ALA A 33 -40.39 -16.43 -33.23
C ALA A 33 -40.15 -17.91 -32.85
N MET A 34 -41.07 -18.74 -32.35
CA MET A 34 -42.43 -18.63 -31.80
C MET A 34 -42.89 -20.08 -31.50
N LEU A 35 -43.05 -20.45 -30.21
CA LEU A 35 -43.79 -21.61 -29.68
C LEU A 35 -44.11 -21.34 -28.18
N GLY A 36 -45.15 -21.90 -27.54
CA GLY A 36 -46.24 -22.71 -28.10
C GLY A 36 -47.30 -23.20 -27.09
N LEU A 37 -48.15 -22.31 -26.57
CA LEU A 37 -49.39 -22.60 -25.81
C LEU A 37 -49.17 -23.11 -24.32
N PRO A 38 -50.21 -23.27 -23.46
CA PRO A 38 -50.54 -22.16 -22.54
C PRO A 38 -51.02 -22.51 -21.09
N GLY A 39 -50.71 -21.62 -20.13
CA GLY A 39 -51.65 -21.13 -19.10
C GLY A 39 -51.83 -21.89 -17.78
N SER A 40 -51.71 -21.15 -16.66
CA SER A 40 -52.74 -21.10 -15.60
C SER A 40 -52.53 -19.92 -14.62
N ASN A 41 -53.65 -19.34 -14.18
CA ASN A 41 -53.85 -18.10 -13.39
C ASN A 41 -53.22 -18.06 -11.95
N PRO A 42 -53.28 -16.90 -11.25
CA PRO A 42 -52.25 -16.46 -10.29
C PRO A 42 -52.63 -16.58 -8.80
N LYS A 43 -51.66 -16.31 -7.92
CA LYS A 43 -51.89 -15.79 -6.55
C LYS A 43 -50.67 -15.06 -5.97
N THR A 44 -50.75 -13.74 -6.02
CA THR A 44 -50.29 -12.76 -5.01
C THR A 44 -49.20 -13.16 -4.00
N ASN A 45 -48.05 -12.48 -4.10
CA ASN A 45 -47.51 -11.74 -2.95
C ASN A 45 -46.87 -10.42 -3.42
N LYS A 46 -46.84 -9.41 -2.56
CA LYS A 46 -46.46 -8.04 -2.90
C LYS A 46 -44.93 -7.89 -2.92
N LEU A 47 -44.42 -7.21 -3.95
CA LEU A 47 -43.13 -6.51 -3.92
C LEU A 47 -43.40 -5.02 -3.67
N PRO A 48 -42.65 -4.33 -2.79
CA PRO A 48 -42.74 -2.88 -2.62
C PRO A 48 -41.69 -2.15 -3.49
N LEU A 49 -42.19 -1.34 -4.44
CA LEU A 49 -41.61 -0.07 -4.91
C LEU A 49 -40.08 0.02 -5.14
N ASP A 50 -39.60 -0.51 -6.27
CA ASP A 50 -38.39 0.03 -6.91
C ASP A 50 -38.68 1.44 -7.48
N TYR A 51 -37.95 2.45 -7.02
CA TYR A 51 -37.94 3.79 -7.63
C TYR A 51 -37.00 3.82 -8.83
N GLN A 52 -37.48 3.37 -9.99
CA GLN A 52 -36.79 3.59 -11.26
C GLN A 52 -36.81 5.08 -11.64
N TYR A 53 -35.69 5.77 -11.46
CA TYR A 53 -35.46 7.04 -12.16
C TYR A 53 -35.05 6.74 -13.61
N SER A 54 -35.89 7.21 -14.55
CA SER A 54 -35.65 7.02 -15.97
C SER A 54 -34.53 7.92 -16.48
N TYR A 55 -33.41 7.35 -16.92
CA TYR A 55 -32.37 8.07 -17.65
C TYR A 55 -32.94 8.65 -18.95
N LYS A 56 -33.14 9.97 -18.97
CA LYS A 56 -33.10 10.77 -20.19
C LYS A 56 -31.71 11.40 -20.28
N GLN A 57 -31.14 11.41 -21.49
CA GLN A 57 -30.01 12.28 -21.78
C GLN A 57 -30.43 13.74 -21.53
N GLN A 58 -29.88 14.34 -20.47
CA GLN A 58 -29.77 15.78 -20.32
C GLN A 58 -28.31 16.11 -20.01
N SER A 59 -27.59 16.51 -21.05
CA SER A 59 -26.41 17.36 -20.89
C SER A 59 -26.88 18.68 -20.26
N ASN A 60 -26.68 18.83 -18.95
CA ASN A 60 -26.53 20.07 -18.19
C ASN A 60 -26.63 19.75 -16.68
N ILE A 61 -25.49 19.51 -16.03
CA ILE A 61 -25.40 19.36 -14.55
C ILE A 61 -25.90 20.64 -13.82
N TYR A 62 -25.97 21.76 -14.54
CA TYR A 62 -26.39 23.08 -14.03
C TYR A 62 -27.88 23.43 -14.14
N ASP A 63 -28.72 22.64 -14.82
CA ASP A 63 -30.16 22.95 -15.01
C ASP A 63 -31.03 22.51 -13.79
N GLY A 64 -30.40 21.92 -12.78
CA GLY A 64 -31.01 21.45 -11.54
C GLY A 64 -31.31 22.55 -10.51
N ASP A 65 -32.27 23.42 -10.82
CA ASP A 65 -32.98 24.32 -9.87
C ASP A 65 -32.11 25.11 -8.86
N ARG A 66 -30.96 25.66 -9.30
CA ARG A 66 -30.28 26.77 -8.59
C ARG A 66 -31.04 28.10 -8.72
N SER A 67 -32.36 28.07 -8.49
CA SER A 67 -33.24 29.23 -8.57
C SER A 67 -33.13 30.12 -7.31
N PHE A 68 -31.92 30.59 -7.03
CA PHE A 68 -31.64 31.61 -6.02
C PHE A 68 -32.16 32.96 -6.52
N ILE A 69 -33.47 33.16 -6.43
CA ILE A 69 -34.13 34.32 -7.03
C ILE A 69 -34.00 35.54 -6.10
N LEU A 70 -33.48 36.64 -6.66
CA LEU A 70 -33.50 37.98 -6.05
C LEU A 70 -34.93 38.39 -5.63
N LYS A 71 -35.23 38.35 -4.33
CA LYS A 71 -36.56 38.67 -3.80
C LYS A 71 -36.74 40.17 -3.54
N SER A 72 -37.25 40.90 -4.54
CA SER A 72 -37.58 42.33 -4.47
C SER A 72 -39.09 42.60 -4.53
N ASN A 73 -39.58 43.60 -3.78
CA ASN A 73 -40.91 44.22 -4.00
C ASN A 73 -40.80 45.55 -4.79
N GLY A 74 -39.58 45.97 -5.16
CA GLY A 74 -39.29 47.22 -5.88
C GLY A 74 -38.86 47.00 -7.33
N LYS A 75 -38.47 48.10 -8.00
CA LYS A 75 -37.82 47.99 -9.31
C LYS A 75 -36.44 47.34 -9.14
N THR A 76 -36.20 46.24 -9.83
CA THR A 76 -34.85 45.77 -10.12
C THR A 76 -34.31 46.52 -11.34
N SER A 77 -32.99 46.69 -11.41
CA SER A 77 -32.30 47.15 -12.61
C SER A 77 -31.59 45.98 -13.25
N LYS A 78 -32.19 45.41 -14.30
CA LYS A 78 -31.57 44.40 -15.15
C LYS A 78 -30.88 45.07 -16.33
N ALA A 79 -29.59 44.81 -16.51
CA ALA A 79 -28.78 45.31 -17.61
C ALA A 79 -28.13 44.14 -18.36
N LYS A 80 -27.93 44.30 -19.67
CA LYS A 80 -27.07 43.40 -20.44
C LYS A 80 -25.63 43.91 -20.33
N ILE A 81 -24.72 43.03 -19.95
CA ILE A 81 -23.28 43.27 -20.00
C ILE A 81 -22.75 42.80 -21.35
N GLY A 82 -23.01 41.55 -21.74
CA GLY A 82 -22.56 40.96 -22.99
C GLY A 82 -21.04 40.93 -23.16
N LYS A 83 -20.30 40.68 -22.09
CA LYS A 83 -18.82 40.75 -22.04
C LYS A 83 -18.20 39.39 -21.76
N THR A 84 -17.11 39.08 -22.46
CA THR A 84 -16.23 37.94 -22.19
C THR A 84 -15.03 38.40 -21.37
N PHE A 85 -14.63 37.58 -20.40
CA PHE A 85 -13.46 37.70 -19.55
C PHE A 85 -12.56 36.48 -19.78
N GLU A 86 -11.29 36.74 -20.06
CA GLU A 86 -10.22 35.75 -20.24
C GLU A 86 -9.06 35.98 -19.25
N ASN A 87 -9.19 36.97 -18.37
CA ASN A 87 -8.23 37.37 -17.35
C ASN A 87 -9.01 37.90 -16.12
N ASN A 88 -8.36 37.94 -14.95
CA ASN A 88 -8.93 38.55 -13.76
C ASN A 88 -9.18 40.05 -14.00
N GLU A 89 -10.36 40.55 -13.62
CA GLU A 89 -10.75 41.95 -13.86
C GLU A 89 -11.70 42.47 -12.77
N ILE A 90 -11.60 43.77 -12.46
CA ILE A 90 -12.55 44.47 -11.59
C ILE A 90 -13.51 45.31 -12.45
N VAL A 91 -14.80 45.10 -12.27
CA VAL A 91 -15.90 45.80 -12.96
C VAL A 91 -16.65 46.68 -11.96
N PRO A 92 -16.46 48.01 -11.99
CA PRO A 92 -17.27 48.94 -11.19
C PRO A 92 -18.75 48.86 -11.58
N LEU A 93 -19.66 48.96 -10.61
CA LEU A 93 -21.11 48.95 -10.87
C LEU A 93 -21.75 50.34 -10.94
N ASP A 94 -21.00 51.41 -10.65
CA ASP A 94 -21.45 52.82 -10.68
C ASP A 94 -22.77 53.10 -9.92
N ILE A 95 -23.04 52.35 -8.85
CA ILE A 95 -24.23 52.47 -7.99
C ILE A 95 -23.78 52.76 -6.54
N PRO A 96 -24.39 53.72 -5.81
CA PRO A 96 -23.93 54.07 -4.47
C PRO A 96 -24.12 52.96 -3.42
N SER A 97 -25.21 52.19 -3.49
CA SER A 97 -25.41 51.01 -2.63
C SER A 97 -26.50 50.07 -3.14
N ILE A 98 -26.35 48.77 -2.82
CA ILE A 98 -27.26 47.69 -3.25
C ILE A 98 -27.72 46.83 -2.06
N TYR A 99 -28.88 46.18 -2.25
CA TYR A 99 -29.46 45.15 -1.38
C TYR A 99 -29.32 43.74 -1.95
N GLY A 100 -28.88 43.58 -3.20
CA GLY A 100 -28.67 42.27 -3.79
C GLY A 100 -28.28 42.37 -5.27
N ILE A 101 -27.63 41.32 -5.75
CA ILE A 101 -27.12 41.21 -7.12
C ILE A 101 -27.13 39.75 -7.55
N SER A 102 -27.52 39.51 -8.80
CA SER A 102 -27.40 38.23 -9.48
C SER A 102 -26.88 38.41 -10.91
N ILE A 103 -26.33 37.34 -11.48
CA ILE A 103 -25.73 37.31 -12.81
C ILE A 103 -26.20 36.08 -13.61
N SER A 104 -26.22 36.23 -14.93
CA SER A 104 -26.48 35.13 -15.88
C SER A 104 -25.42 35.11 -16.96
N GLY A 105 -25.00 33.93 -17.39
CA GLY A 105 -23.90 33.79 -18.32
C GLY A 105 -23.53 32.36 -18.66
N GLN A 106 -22.33 32.23 -19.23
CA GLN A 106 -21.71 30.98 -19.62
C GLN A 106 -20.25 30.97 -19.13
N VAL A 107 -19.80 29.86 -18.56
CA VAL A 107 -18.39 29.59 -18.34
C VAL A 107 -17.91 28.52 -19.31
N ARG A 108 -16.65 28.62 -19.72
CA ARG A 108 -15.90 27.56 -20.37
C ARG A 108 -14.71 27.20 -19.49
N LEU A 109 -14.71 25.99 -18.94
CA LEU A 109 -13.56 25.38 -18.25
C LEU A 109 -12.75 24.62 -19.30
N ASN A 110 -11.42 24.79 -19.34
CA ASN A 110 -10.58 24.08 -20.32
C ASN A 110 -9.89 22.84 -19.74
N GLU A 111 -9.69 22.79 -18.41
CA GLU A 111 -8.95 21.74 -17.68
C GLU A 111 -9.68 21.42 -16.36
N VAL A 112 -9.44 20.23 -15.79
CA VAL A 112 -10.17 19.73 -14.59
C VAL A 112 -9.92 20.52 -13.30
N ASP A 113 -8.91 21.39 -13.25
CA ASP A 113 -8.63 22.31 -12.15
C ASP A 113 -9.03 23.77 -12.46
N SER A 114 -9.63 24.01 -13.63
CA SER A 114 -10.12 25.33 -14.03
C SER A 114 -11.22 25.81 -13.07
N TYR A 115 -11.20 27.09 -12.74
CA TYR A 115 -12.26 27.70 -11.92
C TYR A 115 -12.65 29.09 -12.42
N VAL A 116 -13.85 29.52 -12.04
CA VAL A 116 -14.36 30.89 -12.22
C VAL A 116 -15.10 31.33 -10.97
N ARG A 117 -14.77 32.53 -10.49
CA ARG A 117 -15.51 33.23 -9.45
C ARG A 117 -15.94 34.60 -9.92
N VAL A 118 -17.13 35.00 -9.52
CA VAL A 118 -17.59 36.39 -9.56
C VAL A 118 -17.92 36.80 -8.15
N ILE A 119 -17.18 37.77 -7.63
CA ILE A 119 -17.20 38.18 -6.23
C ILE A 119 -17.68 39.63 -6.17
N LEU A 120 -18.68 39.89 -5.33
CA LEU A 120 -19.09 41.24 -4.97
C LEU A 120 -18.11 41.76 -3.93
N SER A 121 -17.44 42.86 -4.24
CA SER A 121 -16.53 43.56 -3.34
C SER A 121 -17.01 44.97 -3.08
N ASP A 122 -16.87 45.45 -1.85
CA ASP A 122 -17.34 46.75 -1.42
C ASP A 122 -16.29 47.53 -0.61
N GLN A 123 -16.59 48.78 -0.26
CA GLN A 123 -15.65 49.67 0.43
C GLN A 123 -15.22 49.19 1.84
N ASN A 124 -15.89 48.19 2.42
CA ASN A 124 -15.55 47.59 3.71
C ASN A 124 -14.74 46.28 3.55
N ASN A 125 -14.45 45.87 2.32
CA ASN A 125 -13.77 44.61 1.96
C ASN A 125 -14.51 43.32 2.38
N ASP A 126 -15.83 43.41 2.56
CA ASP A 126 -16.72 42.25 2.77
C ASP A 126 -17.00 41.57 1.42
N ASP A 127 -16.01 40.82 0.94
CA ASP A 127 -16.07 40.06 -0.31
C ASP A 127 -17.05 38.89 -0.20
N ARG A 128 -18.06 38.85 -1.08
CA ARG A 128 -19.13 37.84 -1.11
C ARG A 128 -19.23 37.18 -2.46
N LEU A 129 -19.44 35.87 -2.49
CA LEU A 129 -19.58 35.15 -3.76
C LEU A 129 -20.93 35.43 -4.42
N VAL A 130 -20.93 35.81 -5.71
CA VAL A 130 -22.13 35.95 -6.57
C VAL A 130 -22.34 34.70 -7.42
N ALA A 131 -21.24 34.09 -7.87
CA ALA A 131 -21.21 32.79 -8.53
C ALA A 131 -19.82 32.16 -8.35
N GLY A 132 -19.77 30.88 -7.97
CA GLY A 132 -18.54 30.08 -7.94
C GLY A 132 -18.71 28.80 -8.76
N ILE A 133 -17.72 28.53 -9.59
CA ILE A 133 -17.58 27.31 -10.40
C ILE A 133 -16.16 26.82 -10.13
N GLU A 134 -16.01 25.91 -9.16
CA GLU A 134 -14.74 25.58 -8.51
C GLU A 134 -14.52 24.07 -8.32
N TYR A 135 -15.41 23.23 -8.87
CA TYR A 135 -15.33 21.77 -8.76
C TYR A 135 -14.80 21.13 -10.06
N PRO A 136 -14.26 19.89 -10.02
CA PRO A 136 -13.57 19.31 -11.17
C PRO A 136 -14.51 19.05 -12.36
N ASP A 137 -14.44 19.90 -13.40
CA ASP A 137 -15.25 19.75 -14.60
C ASP A 137 -14.60 20.42 -15.83
N VAL A 138 -15.01 20.01 -17.04
CA VAL A 138 -14.46 20.51 -18.30
C VAL A 138 -15.58 20.78 -19.30
N GLY A 139 -15.51 21.89 -20.02
CA GLY A 139 -16.45 22.24 -21.08
C GLY A 139 -17.28 23.47 -20.78
N ASN A 140 -18.51 23.51 -21.32
CA ASN A 140 -19.36 24.69 -21.30
C ASN A 140 -20.48 24.55 -20.27
N ILE A 141 -20.54 25.51 -19.36
CA ILE A 141 -21.48 25.60 -18.25
C ILE A 141 -22.36 26.82 -18.45
N LEU A 142 -23.68 26.65 -18.41
CA LEU A 142 -24.64 27.76 -18.41
C LEU A 142 -25.16 27.99 -17.00
N PHE A 143 -25.27 29.25 -16.58
CA PHE A 143 -25.89 29.61 -15.31
C PHE A 143 -26.81 30.83 -15.49
N SER A 144 -27.89 30.89 -14.73
CA SER A 144 -28.88 31.96 -14.82
C SER A 144 -29.31 32.44 -13.44
N ASN A 145 -29.32 33.75 -13.24
CA ASN A 145 -29.67 34.39 -11.97
C ASN A 145 -28.87 33.85 -10.76
N SER A 146 -27.61 33.47 -10.94
CA SER A 146 -26.74 33.07 -9.83
C SER A 146 -26.50 34.25 -8.92
N CYS A 147 -26.67 34.06 -7.61
CA CYS A 147 -26.35 35.08 -6.61
C CYS A 147 -25.77 34.55 -5.30
N GLU A 148 -25.62 33.23 -5.10
CA GLU A 148 -24.98 32.59 -3.93
C GLU A 148 -25.12 33.38 -2.59
N GLU A 149 -24.14 34.22 -2.22
CA GLU A 149 -24.10 34.99 -0.95
C GLU A 149 -24.63 36.44 -1.06
N THR A 150 -25.06 36.84 -2.25
CA THR A 150 -25.50 38.20 -2.62
C THR A 150 -26.96 38.30 -3.07
N CYS A 151 -27.72 37.20 -2.96
CA CYS A 151 -29.16 37.18 -3.21
C CYS A 151 -29.96 38.15 -2.31
N ALA A 152 -29.42 38.40 -1.13
CA ALA A 152 -29.67 39.59 -0.34
C ALA A 152 -28.35 39.98 0.37
N VAL A 153 -28.10 41.27 0.52
CA VAL A 153 -27.01 41.84 1.36
C VAL A 153 -27.59 42.93 2.25
N GLU A 154 -27.10 43.10 3.49
CA GLU A 154 -27.66 44.10 4.42
C GLU A 154 -27.55 45.51 3.81
N LYS A 155 -26.35 45.85 3.37
CA LYS A 155 -26.04 47.01 2.54
C LYS A 155 -24.61 46.90 2.02
N SER A 156 -24.43 46.72 0.71
CA SER A 156 -23.12 46.87 0.08
C SER A 156 -22.97 48.29 -0.47
N VAL A 157 -21.84 48.96 -0.20
CA VAL A 157 -21.63 50.40 -0.52
C VAL A 157 -20.49 50.59 -1.52
N ASN A 158 -20.76 51.35 -2.59
CA ASN A 158 -19.89 51.50 -3.76
C ASN A 158 -19.38 50.15 -4.32
N PRO A 159 -20.28 49.17 -4.59
CA PRO A 159 -19.88 47.84 -5.01
C PRO A 159 -19.16 47.78 -6.36
N SER A 160 -18.29 46.78 -6.48
CA SER A 160 -17.66 46.32 -7.71
C SER A 160 -17.75 44.80 -7.81
N LEU A 161 -17.68 44.26 -9.03
CA LEU A 161 -17.48 42.83 -9.24
C LEU A 161 -16.00 42.55 -9.50
N LYS A 162 -15.38 41.69 -8.70
CA LYS A 162 -14.10 41.05 -9.02
C LYS A 162 -14.41 39.76 -9.78
N VAL A 163 -13.83 39.59 -10.96
CA VAL A 163 -13.81 38.32 -11.70
C VAL A 163 -12.45 37.69 -11.47
N GLU A 164 -12.45 36.45 -10.98
CA GLU A 164 -11.27 35.60 -10.85
C GLU A 164 -11.47 34.35 -11.70
N LEU A 165 -10.43 33.94 -12.44
CA LEU A 165 -10.48 32.75 -13.27
C LEU A 165 -9.10 32.10 -13.40
N TYR A 166 -9.10 30.77 -13.58
CA TYR A 166 -7.91 29.96 -13.87
C TYR A 166 -8.26 28.96 -14.97
N ASN A 167 -7.43 28.90 -16.02
CA ASN A 167 -7.62 28.10 -17.23
C ASN A 167 -9.06 28.09 -17.81
N ALA A 168 -9.80 29.19 -17.61
CA ALA A 168 -11.21 29.30 -17.95
C ALA A 168 -11.54 30.58 -18.73
N GLN A 169 -12.76 30.66 -19.26
CA GLN A 169 -13.34 31.87 -19.85
C GLN A 169 -14.75 32.08 -19.27
N LEU A 170 -15.11 33.34 -18.99
CA LEU A 170 -16.43 33.71 -18.50
C LEU A 170 -17.11 34.67 -19.48
N PHE A 171 -18.32 34.37 -19.91
CA PHE A 171 -19.20 35.29 -20.63
C PHE A 171 -20.38 35.69 -19.73
N LEU A 172 -20.47 36.98 -19.37
CA LEU A 172 -21.62 37.53 -18.65
C LEU A 172 -22.60 38.14 -19.64
N ASP A 173 -23.81 37.56 -19.75
CA ASP A 173 -24.88 38.11 -20.57
C ASP A 173 -25.60 39.24 -19.83
N ASP A 174 -26.12 38.93 -18.63
CA ASP A 174 -26.90 39.89 -17.85
C ASP A 174 -26.57 39.92 -16.36
N ILE A 175 -26.88 41.08 -15.78
CA ILE A 175 -26.74 41.42 -14.36
C ILE A 175 -28.08 41.99 -13.91
N GLU A 176 -28.58 41.53 -12.77
CA GLU A 176 -29.76 42.08 -12.12
C GLU A 176 -29.39 42.59 -10.73
N ILE A 177 -29.76 43.83 -10.43
CA ILE A 177 -29.40 44.51 -9.18
C ILE A 177 -30.67 45.00 -8.49
N ILE A 178 -30.70 44.86 -7.16
CA ILE A 178 -31.64 45.52 -6.26
C ILE A 178 -30.92 46.73 -5.63
N PRO A 179 -31.24 47.98 -6.01
CA PRO A 179 -30.69 49.16 -5.33
C PRO A 179 -31.15 49.25 -3.87
N TYR A 180 -30.37 49.88 -2.99
CA TYR A 180 -30.73 50.07 -1.58
C TYR A 180 -32.03 50.89 -1.36
N GLU A 181 -32.46 51.66 -2.37
CA GLU A 181 -33.73 52.41 -2.33
C GLU A 181 -34.97 51.55 -2.64
N ALA A 182 -34.80 50.28 -3.01
CA ALA A 182 -35.90 49.36 -3.30
C ALA A 182 -36.58 48.85 -2.02
N ASN A 183 -37.90 48.67 -2.07
CA ASN A 183 -38.64 48.05 -0.98
C ASN A 183 -38.28 46.55 -0.88
N LEU A 184 -37.73 46.14 0.26
CA LEU A 184 -37.50 44.72 0.60
C LEU A 184 -38.80 43.89 0.45
N SER A 185 -38.63 42.61 0.10
CA SER A 185 -39.73 41.64 0.01
C SER A 185 -40.46 41.48 1.35
N LYS A 186 -41.70 40.96 1.31
CA LYS A 186 -42.45 40.69 2.55
C LYS A 186 -41.77 39.62 3.40
N GLU A 187 -41.16 38.62 2.77
CA GLU A 187 -40.36 37.59 3.44
C GLU A 187 -39.17 38.20 4.18
N ILE A 188 -38.29 38.96 3.51
CA ILE A 188 -37.10 39.54 4.14
C ILE A 188 -37.50 40.47 5.30
N LYS A 189 -38.59 41.25 5.16
CA LYS A 189 -39.13 42.09 6.24
C LYS A 189 -39.72 41.31 7.42
N THR A 190 -40.03 40.02 7.26
CA THR A 190 -40.63 39.16 8.29
C THR A 190 -39.60 38.26 8.95
N ILE A 191 -38.71 37.66 8.15
CA ILE A 191 -37.67 36.70 8.57
C ILE A 191 -36.42 37.43 9.12
N GLY A 192 -36.15 38.65 8.61
CA GLY A 192 -34.91 39.37 8.86
C GLY A 192 -33.85 39.01 7.82
N TYR A 193 -32.93 39.95 7.57
CA TYR A 193 -31.93 39.79 6.51
C TYR A 193 -31.01 38.56 6.75
N ASN A 194 -30.37 38.48 7.92
CA ASN A 194 -29.41 37.42 8.24
C ASN A 194 -30.04 36.02 8.14
N ASN A 195 -31.22 35.83 8.73
CA ASN A 195 -31.94 34.55 8.70
C ASN A 195 -32.31 34.13 7.26
N PHE A 196 -32.72 35.08 6.42
CA PHE A 196 -33.01 34.79 5.01
C PHE A 196 -31.74 34.44 4.22
N SER A 197 -30.60 35.06 4.53
CA SER A 197 -29.30 34.70 3.96
C SER A 197 -28.87 33.29 4.37
N ILE A 198 -29.10 32.90 5.64
CA ILE A 198 -28.83 31.55 6.15
C ILE A 198 -29.71 30.50 5.44
N GLU A 199 -31.02 30.75 5.30
CA GLU A 199 -31.92 29.84 4.56
C GLU A 199 -31.49 29.62 3.09
N LEU A 200 -30.92 30.63 2.43
CA LEU A 200 -30.41 30.51 1.06
C LEU A 200 -29.09 29.75 1.01
N LYS A 201 -28.14 30.07 1.90
CA LYS A 201 -26.85 29.36 2.04
C LYS A 201 -27.08 27.86 2.29
N GLN A 202 -28.05 27.51 3.14
CA GLN A 202 -28.43 26.12 3.41
C GLN A 202 -28.94 25.38 2.17
N LYS A 203 -29.76 26.03 1.33
CA LYS A 203 -30.19 25.46 0.04
C LYS A 203 -29.04 25.35 -0.96
N GLN A 204 -28.10 26.30 -0.96
CA GLN A 204 -26.90 26.26 -1.77
C GLN A 204 -25.98 25.09 -1.39
N ILE A 205 -25.77 24.87 -0.09
CA ILE A 205 -25.01 23.74 0.46
C ILE A 205 -25.63 22.42 -0.02
N SER A 206 -26.93 22.22 0.22
CA SER A 206 -27.65 21.01 -0.21
C SER A 206 -27.59 20.79 -1.75
N SER A 207 -27.74 21.84 -2.56
CA SER A 207 -27.60 21.75 -4.02
C SER A 207 -26.17 21.39 -4.45
N THR A 208 -25.16 21.94 -3.76
CA THR A 208 -23.74 21.74 -4.09
C THR A 208 -23.27 20.33 -3.69
N ILE A 209 -23.66 19.84 -2.51
CA ILE A 209 -23.43 18.46 -2.08
C ILE A 209 -23.97 17.46 -3.11
N ASN A 210 -25.22 17.65 -3.57
CA ASN A 210 -25.82 16.78 -4.58
C ASN A 210 -25.06 16.80 -5.91
N ALA A 211 -24.57 17.97 -6.34
CA ALA A 211 -23.78 18.11 -7.56
C ALA A 211 -22.40 17.44 -7.45
N ILE A 212 -21.70 17.62 -6.32
CA ILE A 212 -20.41 16.97 -6.05
C ILE A 212 -20.57 15.45 -5.99
N ASN A 213 -21.52 14.94 -5.20
CA ASN A 213 -21.74 13.49 -5.09
C ASN A 213 -22.20 12.85 -6.40
N LEU A 214 -22.91 13.58 -7.27
CA LEU A 214 -23.19 13.12 -8.62
C LEU A 214 -21.91 13.07 -9.45
N LYS A 215 -21.10 14.13 -9.44
CA LYS A 215 -19.85 14.21 -10.19
C LYS A 215 -18.84 13.13 -9.76
N ASN A 216 -18.68 12.91 -8.46
CA ASN A 216 -17.79 11.88 -7.91
C ASN A 216 -18.14 10.48 -8.44
N ARG A 217 -19.44 10.15 -8.53
CA ARG A 217 -19.92 8.90 -9.15
C ARG A 217 -19.71 8.84 -10.66
N GLU A 218 -19.74 9.99 -11.36
CA GLU A 218 -19.44 10.05 -12.81
C GLU A 218 -17.93 9.94 -13.11
N THR A 219 -17.07 10.36 -12.18
CA THR A 219 -15.61 10.45 -12.38
C THR A 219 -14.79 9.41 -11.60
N GLY A 220 -15.43 8.50 -10.86
CA GLY A 220 -14.74 7.47 -10.08
C GLY A 220 -13.95 8.04 -8.90
N GLN A 221 -14.51 9.03 -8.20
CA GLN A 221 -13.91 9.61 -6.98
C GLN A 221 -14.52 8.96 -5.74
N TYR A 222 -13.66 8.60 -4.79
CA TYR A 222 -14.00 7.75 -3.66
C TYR A 222 -14.22 8.49 -2.33
N TRP A 223 -14.76 9.70 -2.40
CA TRP A 223 -15.13 10.51 -1.23
C TRP A 223 -16.55 11.07 -1.34
N ILE A 224 -17.14 11.40 -0.19
CA ILE A 224 -18.50 11.93 -0.08
C ILE A 224 -18.50 13.37 0.43
N ALA A 225 -19.32 14.20 -0.23
CA ALA A 225 -19.69 15.52 0.22
C ALA A 225 -20.91 15.48 1.15
N GLY A 226 -20.88 16.29 2.20
CA GLY A 226 -21.95 16.52 3.17
C GLY A 226 -21.94 17.96 3.68
N GLU A 227 -22.73 18.23 4.72
CA GLU A 227 -22.74 19.54 5.39
C GLU A 227 -21.62 19.56 6.44
N THR A 228 -20.75 20.57 6.38
CA THR A 228 -19.65 20.81 7.34
C THR A 228 -19.76 22.24 7.87
N GLU A 229 -19.10 22.53 8.99
CA GLU A 229 -19.01 23.92 9.47
C GLU A 229 -18.34 24.85 8.46
N LEU A 230 -17.27 24.40 7.81
CA LEU A 230 -16.53 25.15 6.79
C LEU A 230 -17.41 25.53 5.59
N ALA A 231 -18.31 24.64 5.15
CA ALA A 231 -19.26 24.91 4.07
C ALA A 231 -20.23 26.05 4.42
N THR A 232 -20.58 26.24 5.70
CA THR A 232 -21.48 27.32 6.15
C THR A 232 -20.87 28.72 6.06
N LEU A 233 -19.53 28.82 6.05
CA LEU A 233 -18.83 30.10 6.10
C LEU A 233 -18.98 30.92 4.81
N THR A 234 -18.93 32.25 4.97
CA THR A 234 -18.93 33.19 3.84
C THR A 234 -17.62 33.11 3.05
N PHE A 235 -17.64 33.55 1.79
CA PHE A 235 -16.44 33.63 0.96
C PHE A 235 -15.30 34.40 1.64
N SER A 236 -15.60 35.58 2.20
CA SER A 236 -14.68 36.38 3.02
C SER A 236 -14.05 35.56 4.15
N LYS A 237 -14.84 34.90 4.98
CA LYS A 237 -14.33 34.07 6.09
C LYS A 237 -13.47 32.90 5.59
N LYS A 238 -13.87 32.19 4.53
CA LYS A 238 -13.06 31.09 3.97
C LYS A 238 -11.70 31.55 3.44
N ARG A 239 -11.65 32.72 2.77
CA ARG A 239 -10.39 33.37 2.37
C ARG A 239 -9.54 33.71 3.59
N ASP A 240 -10.14 34.34 4.60
CA ASP A 240 -9.43 34.83 5.77
C ASP A 240 -8.90 33.67 6.64
N LEU A 241 -9.55 32.49 6.61
CA LEU A 241 -9.06 31.24 7.21
C LEU A 241 -7.89 30.59 6.44
N THR A 242 -7.85 30.68 5.12
CA THR A 242 -6.85 29.95 4.31
C THR A 242 -5.51 30.68 4.20
N GLY A 243 -5.50 32.02 4.36
CA GLY A 243 -4.27 32.82 4.45
C GLY A 243 -3.49 32.95 3.13
N ASN A 244 -2.41 33.73 3.14
CA ASN A 244 -1.49 33.85 2.00
C ASN A 244 -0.13 33.23 2.32
N LEU A 245 -0.03 31.90 2.24
CA LEU A 245 1.28 31.26 2.37
C LEU A 245 2.08 31.45 1.07
N GLU A 246 3.09 32.33 1.12
CA GLU A 246 4.06 32.64 0.06
C GLU A 246 3.53 33.39 -1.19
N GLY A 247 3.00 34.60 -1.00
CA GLY A 247 3.07 35.66 -2.01
C GLY A 247 2.05 35.63 -3.15
N ILE A 248 1.08 34.71 -3.11
CA ILE A 248 -0.13 34.81 -3.92
C ILE A 248 -1.08 35.82 -3.25
N ASN A 249 -1.62 36.78 -4.01
CA ASN A 249 -2.31 37.94 -3.46
C ASN A 249 -3.73 37.63 -2.95
N ASN A 250 -3.92 37.59 -1.62
CA ASN A 250 -5.21 37.73 -0.91
C ASN A 250 -6.42 37.06 -1.57
N THR A 251 -6.24 35.82 -2.02
CA THR A 251 -7.19 35.03 -2.81
C THR A 251 -7.39 33.67 -2.16
N LEU A 252 -8.65 33.26 -2.00
CA LEU A 252 -8.99 31.91 -1.55
C LEU A 252 -8.40 30.89 -2.55
N PRO A 253 -7.57 29.92 -2.16
CA PRO A 253 -7.19 28.82 -3.05
C PRO A 253 -8.43 28.09 -3.60
N SER A 254 -8.30 27.37 -4.72
CA SER A 254 -9.40 26.50 -5.16
C SER A 254 -9.50 25.30 -4.23
N LEU A 255 -10.56 25.24 -3.44
CA LEU A 255 -10.83 24.17 -2.49
C LEU A 255 -11.35 22.89 -3.17
N LYS A 256 -11.68 22.93 -4.47
CA LYS A 256 -12.16 21.78 -5.27
C LYS A 256 -13.37 21.03 -4.68
N GLY A 257 -14.12 21.66 -3.78
CA GLY A 257 -15.26 21.08 -3.06
C GLY A 257 -14.91 20.42 -1.72
N ILE A 258 -13.64 20.46 -1.28
CA ILE A 258 -13.23 19.86 0.00
C ILE A 258 -13.86 20.55 1.22
N GLU A 259 -14.38 21.77 1.08
CA GLU A 259 -15.16 22.35 2.17
C GLU A 259 -16.43 21.54 2.49
N TYR A 260 -16.86 20.63 1.62
CA TYR A 260 -17.98 19.72 1.86
C TYR A 260 -17.53 18.30 2.27
N TYR A 261 -16.24 18.00 2.37
CA TYR A 261 -15.78 16.63 2.66
C TYR A 261 -16.24 16.14 4.04
N ILE A 262 -16.82 14.94 4.08
CA ILE A 262 -17.24 14.24 5.31
C ILE A 262 -16.68 12.82 5.45
N GLY A 263 -16.00 12.28 4.43
CA GLY A 263 -15.35 10.97 4.51
C GLY A 263 -14.97 10.34 3.17
N GLY A 264 -14.13 9.30 3.25
CA GLY A 264 -13.60 8.55 2.10
C GLY A 264 -12.26 9.09 1.58
N TYR A 265 -11.84 8.67 0.38
CA TYR A 265 -10.52 8.97 -0.16
C TYR A 265 -10.54 10.12 -1.17
N ILE A 266 -9.82 11.20 -0.87
CA ILE A 266 -9.59 12.30 -1.80
C ILE A 266 -8.27 12.06 -2.55
N ASP A 267 -8.35 11.86 -3.87
CA ASP A 267 -7.18 11.75 -4.74
C ASP A 267 -6.76 13.13 -5.30
N LEU A 268 -5.68 13.68 -4.75
CA LEU A 268 -5.15 15.00 -5.12
C LEU A 268 -4.23 14.99 -6.34
N ARG A 269 -3.75 13.80 -6.74
CA ARG A 269 -2.80 13.62 -7.84
C ARG A 269 -3.34 14.20 -9.14
N SER A 270 -2.46 14.63 -10.06
CA SER A 270 -2.87 15.15 -11.35
C SER A 270 -3.51 14.08 -12.25
N GLU A 271 -4.22 14.51 -13.30
CA GLU A 271 -4.74 13.57 -14.31
C GLU A 271 -3.60 12.85 -15.07
N VAL A 272 -2.43 13.47 -15.20
CA VAL A 272 -1.25 12.82 -15.79
C VAL A 272 -0.74 11.71 -14.88
N GLU A 273 -0.65 11.94 -13.57
CA GLU A 273 -0.24 10.92 -12.61
C GLU A 273 -1.27 9.79 -12.51
N ARG A 274 -2.56 10.11 -12.40
CA ARG A 274 -3.64 9.10 -12.45
C ARG A 274 -3.58 8.23 -13.72
N ASN A 275 -3.12 8.77 -14.85
CA ASN A 275 -2.98 8.01 -16.10
C ASN A 275 -1.61 7.31 -16.25
N GLN A 276 -0.52 7.86 -15.70
CA GLN A 276 0.79 7.20 -15.67
C GLN A 276 0.79 6.00 -14.73
N PHE A 277 0.11 6.10 -13.58
CA PHE A 277 -0.12 4.99 -12.66
C PHE A 277 -1.40 4.18 -12.99
N GLY A 278 -2.27 4.70 -13.86
CA GLY A 278 -3.50 4.05 -14.34
C GLY A 278 -3.29 3.04 -15.47
N GLY A 279 -2.06 2.86 -15.93
CA GLY A 279 -1.65 1.75 -16.80
C GLY A 279 -1.36 0.44 -16.04
N GLY A 280 -1.81 0.33 -14.79
CA GLY A 280 -1.55 -0.84 -13.95
C GLY A 280 -2.13 -2.12 -14.54
N THR A 281 -1.25 -3.06 -14.90
CA THR A 281 -1.53 -4.49 -14.69
C THR A 281 -2.02 -4.65 -13.25
N SER A 282 -3.13 -5.37 -13.07
CA SER A 282 -3.75 -5.61 -11.76
C SER A 282 -2.71 -6.04 -10.73
N ILE A 283 -2.35 -5.12 -9.84
CA ILE A 283 -1.49 -5.43 -8.70
C ILE A 283 -2.35 -6.28 -7.78
N SER A 284 -2.06 -7.58 -7.75
CA SER A 284 -2.60 -8.48 -6.75
C SER A 284 -1.95 -8.13 -5.41
N SER A 285 -2.45 -7.09 -4.75
CA SER A 285 -2.07 -6.73 -3.38
C SER A 285 -2.59 -7.81 -2.43
N THR A 286 -1.75 -8.82 -2.18
CA THR A 286 -2.03 -9.90 -1.22
C THR A 286 -1.50 -9.61 0.18
N SER A 287 -0.80 -8.48 0.39
CA SER A 287 -0.67 -7.92 1.73
C SER A 287 -2.04 -7.44 2.21
N ASP A 288 -2.43 -7.81 3.43
CA ASP A 288 -3.46 -7.06 4.15
C ASP A 288 -3.06 -5.56 4.15
N PRO A 289 -4.02 -4.63 4.03
CA PRO A 289 -3.71 -3.21 3.87
C PRO A 289 -2.92 -2.68 5.07
N PHE A 290 -1.64 -2.36 4.86
CA PHE A 290 -0.76 -1.95 5.94
C PHE A 290 -1.16 -0.56 6.39
N SER A 291 -1.60 -0.45 7.65
CA SER A 291 -2.12 0.80 8.21
C SER A 291 -1.52 1.10 9.58
N PHE A 292 -1.36 2.39 9.82
CA PHE A 292 -0.73 2.93 11.00
C PHE A 292 -1.39 4.27 11.33
N ASP A 293 -1.83 4.47 12.57
CA ASP A 293 -2.51 5.69 12.99
C ASP A 293 -2.16 6.01 14.45
N TRP A 294 -1.49 7.14 14.69
CA TRP A 294 -1.15 7.58 16.05
C TRP A 294 -2.38 7.86 16.94
N ARG A 295 -3.60 7.82 16.39
CA ARG A 295 -4.85 7.90 17.16
C ARG A 295 -5.25 6.60 17.85
N ASN A 296 -4.63 5.45 17.53
CA ASN A 296 -5.00 4.14 18.07
C ASN A 296 -3.81 3.19 18.36
N ARG A 297 -2.62 3.74 18.62
CA ARG A 297 -1.41 2.97 19.01
C ARG A 297 -1.20 2.95 20.52
N HIS A 298 -0.67 1.85 21.07
CA HIS A 298 -0.46 1.63 22.50
C HIS A 298 -1.75 1.87 23.32
N GLY A 299 -2.88 1.41 22.79
CA GLY A 299 -4.22 1.60 23.38
C GLY A 299 -4.71 3.06 23.47
N THR A 300 -3.97 4.01 22.91
CA THR A 300 -4.08 5.44 23.22
C THR A 300 -4.18 6.29 21.95
N ASN A 301 -4.92 7.41 22.04
CA ASN A 301 -4.83 8.49 21.05
C ASN A 301 -3.73 9.48 21.49
N TRP A 302 -2.62 9.50 20.75
CA TRP A 302 -1.47 10.35 21.04
C TRP A 302 -1.63 11.79 20.58
N LEU A 303 -2.63 12.05 19.74
CA LEU A 303 -2.93 13.38 19.23
C LEU A 303 -3.83 14.15 20.19
N THR A 304 -3.55 15.44 20.32
CA THR A 304 -4.46 16.39 20.99
C THR A 304 -5.77 16.55 20.22
N ASP A 305 -6.76 17.20 20.84
CA ASP A 305 -8.04 17.53 20.20
C ASP A 305 -7.85 18.33 18.90
N VAL A 306 -8.83 18.24 17.99
CA VAL A 306 -8.87 19.07 16.79
C VAL A 306 -9.26 20.49 17.18
N LYS A 307 -8.42 21.45 16.81
CA LYS A 307 -8.66 22.88 17.03
C LYS A 307 -9.21 23.55 15.76
N THR A 308 -9.91 24.67 15.93
CA THR A 308 -10.40 25.52 14.83
C THR A 308 -9.55 26.78 14.72
N GLN A 309 -8.78 26.91 13.65
CA GLN A 309 -8.06 28.13 13.34
C GLN A 309 -9.05 29.27 13.05
N ASN A 310 -8.70 30.49 13.45
CA ASN A 310 -9.57 31.66 13.28
C ASN A 310 -9.09 32.66 12.21
N CYS A 311 -7.97 32.39 11.55
CA CYS A 311 -7.45 33.11 10.39
C CYS A 311 -6.43 32.24 9.61
N GLY A 312 -5.60 32.84 8.75
CA GLY A 312 -4.54 32.20 7.94
C GLY A 312 -3.35 31.63 8.73
N SER A 313 -3.61 31.02 9.88
CA SER A 313 -2.64 30.57 10.89
C SER A 313 -2.36 29.06 10.86
N CYS A 314 -2.79 28.31 9.84
CA CYS A 314 -2.53 26.87 9.71
C CYS A 314 -1.05 26.48 9.76
N TRP A 315 -0.13 27.39 9.42
CA TRP A 315 1.31 27.20 9.60
C TRP A 315 1.72 27.07 11.09
N ALA A 316 1.01 27.77 11.98
CA ALA A 316 1.18 27.68 13.43
C ALA A 316 0.50 26.43 13.97
N TYR A 317 -0.78 26.17 13.64
CA TYR A 317 -1.50 24.95 14.06
C TYR A 317 -0.81 23.66 13.60
N SER A 318 -0.21 23.64 12.41
CA SER A 318 0.59 22.51 11.91
C SER A 318 1.84 22.27 12.76
N GLY A 319 2.64 23.31 13.03
CA GLY A 319 3.83 23.19 13.87
C GLY A 319 3.48 22.83 15.32
N VAL A 320 2.50 23.51 15.91
CA VAL A 320 2.06 23.30 17.29
C VAL A 320 1.43 21.92 17.48
N GLY A 321 0.52 21.49 16.61
CA GLY A 321 -0.10 20.16 16.71
C GLY A 321 0.89 19.00 16.62
N ALA A 322 1.97 19.15 15.84
CA ALA A 322 3.08 18.19 15.83
C ALA A 322 3.87 18.22 17.15
N ILE A 323 4.20 19.41 17.68
CA ILE A 323 4.87 19.56 18.99
C ILE A 323 4.04 18.95 20.13
N GLU A 324 2.74 19.20 20.18
CA GLU A 324 1.85 18.67 21.21
C GLU A 324 1.80 17.13 21.17
N SER A 325 1.64 16.56 19.96
CA SER A 325 1.55 15.10 19.79
C SER A 325 2.89 14.42 20.07
N TYR A 326 4.00 15.01 19.61
CA TYR A 326 5.34 14.55 19.97
C TYR A 326 5.62 14.70 21.47
N THR A 327 5.08 15.73 22.15
CA THR A 327 5.24 15.88 23.61
C THR A 327 4.55 14.75 24.37
N ASN A 328 3.33 14.39 23.98
CA ASN A 328 2.64 13.22 24.55
C ASN A 328 3.47 11.95 24.36
N LEU A 329 3.91 11.73 23.12
CA LEU A 329 4.73 10.58 22.74
C LEU A 329 6.08 10.56 23.47
N TYR A 330 6.80 11.68 23.59
CA TYR A 330 8.12 11.76 24.22
C TYR A 330 8.10 11.30 25.69
N PHE A 331 7.04 11.67 26.44
CA PHE A 331 6.86 11.29 27.84
C PHE A 331 6.08 9.99 28.04
N ASN A 332 5.60 9.35 26.96
CA ASN A 332 4.69 8.21 27.00
C ASN A 332 3.40 8.46 27.82
N GLN A 333 2.90 9.69 27.79
CA GLN A 333 1.74 10.11 28.57
C GLN A 333 0.82 10.97 27.73
N ASN A 334 -0.49 10.84 27.91
CA ASN A 334 -1.45 11.80 27.36
C ASN A 334 -1.48 13.08 28.21
N ILE A 335 -0.36 13.82 28.19
CA ILE A 335 -0.15 15.08 28.91
C ILE A 335 -1.14 16.14 28.41
N ASN A 336 -1.43 16.14 27.11
CA ASN A 336 -2.23 17.14 26.40
C ASN A 336 -1.82 18.57 26.80
N PRO A 337 -0.60 19.02 26.43
CA PRO A 337 -0.06 20.31 26.90
C PRO A 337 -0.86 21.52 26.41
N ASN A 338 -1.77 21.34 25.44
CA ASN A 338 -2.70 22.33 24.88
C ASN A 338 -2.05 23.70 24.72
N LEU A 339 -1.08 23.77 23.80
CA LEU A 339 -0.21 24.91 23.57
C LEU A 339 -0.91 26.03 22.81
N SER A 340 -0.50 27.27 23.06
CA SER A 340 -1.08 28.45 22.43
C SER A 340 -0.57 28.68 21.00
N GLU A 341 -1.42 28.41 20.01
CA GLU A 341 -1.16 28.92 18.65
C GLU A 341 -1.24 30.44 18.58
N GLN A 342 -2.00 31.09 19.46
CA GLN A 342 -2.11 32.55 19.49
C GLN A 342 -0.79 33.24 19.87
N GLN A 343 -0.03 32.66 20.82
CA GLN A 343 1.33 33.13 21.12
C GLN A 343 2.23 33.04 19.89
N VAL A 344 2.22 31.90 19.19
CA VAL A 344 3.01 31.72 17.95
C VAL A 344 2.60 32.75 16.90
N LEU A 345 1.30 32.97 16.73
CA LEU A 345 0.73 33.94 15.79
C LEU A 345 1.13 35.39 16.11
N ALA A 346 1.16 35.76 17.40
CA ALA A 346 1.45 37.11 17.87
C ALA A 346 2.95 37.43 17.99
N CYS A 347 3.80 36.41 18.20
CA CYS A 347 5.22 36.58 18.55
C CYS A 347 6.22 36.05 17.51
N ALA A 348 5.86 35.06 16.69
CA ALA A 348 6.77 34.48 15.71
C ALA A 348 6.75 35.24 14.36
N ILE A 349 7.61 34.83 13.41
CA ILE A 349 7.67 35.46 12.07
C ILE A 349 6.52 34.92 11.21
N GLY A 350 5.38 35.59 11.27
CA GLY A 350 4.18 35.29 10.49
C GLY A 350 3.02 36.20 10.87
N GLY A 351 1.80 35.72 10.69
CA GLY A 351 0.56 36.39 11.07
C GLY A 351 -0.68 35.68 10.52
N CYS A 352 -1.83 36.32 10.64
CA CYS A 352 -3.09 35.93 9.98
C CYS A 352 -3.02 36.13 8.47
N GLY A 353 -2.12 37.01 8.00
CA GLY A 353 -1.75 37.09 6.59
C GLY A 353 -1.05 35.84 6.06
N GLY A 354 -0.51 34.98 6.93
CA GLY A 354 0.26 33.77 6.58
C GLY A 354 1.62 33.70 7.29
N GLY A 355 2.31 32.57 7.13
CA GLY A 355 3.62 32.30 7.75
C GLY A 355 4.24 31.01 7.19
N THR A 356 5.16 30.41 7.94
CA THR A 356 5.78 29.12 7.53
C THR A 356 5.88 28.19 8.74
N ILE A 357 5.76 26.87 8.53
CA ILE A 357 5.93 25.88 9.61
C ILE A 357 7.29 26.06 10.32
N PRO A 358 8.43 26.25 9.61
CA PRO A 358 9.69 26.64 10.24
C PRO A 358 9.63 27.89 11.13
N SER A 359 8.79 28.88 10.83
CA SER A 359 8.62 30.05 11.72
C SER A 359 8.10 29.65 13.10
N ALA A 360 7.15 28.70 13.16
CA ALA A 360 6.59 28.18 14.40
C ALA A 360 7.61 27.31 15.14
N LEU A 361 8.24 26.36 14.45
CA LEU A 361 9.22 25.44 15.04
C LEU A 361 10.45 26.19 15.57
N ASN A 362 11.02 27.14 14.81
CA ASN A 362 12.11 27.98 15.28
C ASN A 362 11.74 28.81 16.54
N TYR A 363 10.49 29.27 16.65
CA TYR A 363 10.01 29.98 17.83
C TYR A 363 9.89 29.04 19.04
N ALA A 364 9.39 27.82 18.84
CA ALA A 364 9.35 26.79 19.88
C ALA A 364 10.75 26.42 20.41
N THR A 365 11.73 26.29 19.52
CA THR A 365 13.14 26.03 19.90
C THR A 365 13.76 27.19 20.68
N GLN A 366 13.62 28.43 20.18
CA GLN A 366 14.34 29.58 20.75
C GLN A 366 13.65 30.15 22.00
N THR A 367 12.32 30.28 21.96
CA THR A 367 11.51 30.94 22.99
C THR A 367 10.68 29.96 23.78
N GLY A 368 10.06 28.99 23.11
CA GLY A 368 9.06 28.10 23.69
C GLY A 368 7.64 28.66 23.61
N ILE A 369 6.65 27.79 23.80
CA ILE A 369 5.22 28.09 23.67
C ILE A 369 4.53 27.75 24.99
N ALA A 370 3.79 28.69 25.56
CA ALA A 370 2.99 28.47 26.76
C ALA A 370 1.66 27.78 26.43
N ASP A 371 0.98 27.28 27.46
CA ASP A 371 -0.38 26.73 27.33
C ASP A 371 -1.40 27.78 26.84
N GLU A 372 -2.48 27.30 26.23
CA GLU A 372 -3.60 28.07 25.69
C GLU A 372 -4.28 28.94 26.76
N ASP A 373 -4.30 28.54 28.04
CA ASP A 373 -4.82 29.41 29.12
C ASP A 373 -3.94 30.65 29.35
N CYS A 374 -2.65 30.63 28.98
CA CYS A 374 -1.77 31.79 29.04
C CYS A 374 -2.08 32.82 27.94
N TYR A 375 -2.40 32.35 26.73
CA TYR A 375 -2.81 33.21 25.63
C TYR A 375 -3.87 32.48 24.77
N PRO A 376 -5.16 32.62 25.11
CA PRO A 376 -6.23 31.96 24.36
C PRO A 376 -6.40 32.53 22.96
N SER A 377 -6.88 31.70 22.03
CA SER A 377 -7.19 32.10 20.65
C SER A 377 -8.14 33.31 20.58
N ILE A 378 -7.70 34.35 19.87
CA ILE A 378 -8.50 35.53 19.56
C ILE A 378 -9.12 35.37 18.16
N GLN A 379 -10.45 35.52 18.06
CA GLN A 379 -11.13 35.33 16.79
C GLN A 379 -10.74 36.39 15.75
N GLY A 380 -10.04 35.96 14.70
CA GLY A 380 -9.73 36.77 13.52
C GLY A 380 -8.64 37.82 13.71
N GLU A 381 -7.88 37.78 14.80
CA GLU A 381 -6.86 38.78 15.12
C GLU A 381 -5.49 38.12 15.39
N GLU A 382 -4.43 38.79 14.95
CA GLU A 382 -3.04 38.35 15.18
C GLU A 382 -2.63 38.46 16.65
N GLY A 383 -3.28 39.36 17.41
CA GLY A 383 -2.92 39.67 18.79
C GLY A 383 -1.68 40.56 18.91
N SER A 384 -1.10 40.60 20.12
CA SER A 384 0.13 41.32 20.42
C SER A 384 0.99 40.46 21.34
N CYS A 385 2.28 40.34 21.05
CA CYS A 385 3.22 39.66 21.94
C CYS A 385 3.36 40.34 23.32
N GLU A 386 2.84 41.57 23.49
CA GLU A 386 2.75 42.26 24.79
C GLU A 386 1.57 41.77 25.67
N ASP A 387 0.59 41.05 25.12
CA ASP A 387 -0.64 40.62 25.81
C ASP A 387 -0.51 39.21 26.47
N LEU A 388 0.67 38.59 26.40
CA LEU A 388 0.99 37.32 27.07
C LEU A 388 0.72 37.36 28.58
N CYS A 389 0.31 36.23 29.17
CA CYS A 389 0.15 36.12 30.63
C CYS A 389 1.45 36.49 31.38
N SER A 390 1.33 37.11 32.56
CA SER A 390 2.48 37.74 33.24
C SER A 390 3.61 36.77 33.66
N ASP A 391 3.32 35.48 33.68
CA ASP A 391 4.19 34.37 34.08
C ASP A 391 4.52 33.42 32.91
N TRP A 392 4.23 33.82 31.66
CA TRP A 392 4.41 33.00 30.45
C TRP A 392 5.79 32.32 30.35
N GLU A 393 6.87 33.04 30.69
CA GLU A 393 8.26 32.51 30.66
C GLU A 393 8.43 31.24 31.52
N SER A 394 7.60 31.08 32.56
CA SER A 394 7.64 29.91 33.44
C SER A 394 6.76 28.75 32.96
N ARG A 395 5.85 29.02 32.02
CA ARG A 395 4.80 28.13 31.47
C ARG A 395 5.15 27.57 30.09
N VAL A 396 6.28 27.97 29.48
CA VAL A 396 6.67 27.52 28.14
C VAL A 396 7.16 26.08 28.08
N TRP A 397 6.73 25.37 27.04
CA TRP A 397 7.32 24.13 26.54
C TRP A 397 8.29 24.45 25.39
N LYS A 398 9.41 23.73 25.28
CA LYS A 398 10.36 23.88 24.16
C LYS A 398 10.71 22.53 23.55
N ILE A 399 10.94 22.54 22.25
CA ILE A 399 11.60 21.45 21.51
C ILE A 399 13.10 21.73 21.41
N GLU A 400 13.92 20.68 21.36
CA GLU A 400 15.35 20.81 21.12
C GLU A 400 15.66 21.17 19.66
N ASP A 401 15.15 20.41 18.69
CA ASP A 401 15.36 20.67 17.25
C ASP A 401 14.20 20.11 16.39
N TYR A 402 14.28 20.27 15.07
CA TYR A 402 13.36 19.65 14.11
C TYR A 402 14.05 19.29 12.79
N SER A 403 13.67 18.16 12.20
CA SER A 403 14.10 17.76 10.86
C SER A 403 13.43 18.65 9.80
N THR A 404 14.13 18.84 8.67
CA THR A 404 13.52 19.37 7.45
C THR A 404 13.94 18.48 6.30
N LYS A 405 13.01 17.67 5.80
CA LYS A 405 13.24 16.82 4.64
C LYS A 405 12.40 17.31 3.44
N LYS A 406 12.88 16.98 2.25
CA LYS A 406 12.16 17.08 0.99
C LYS A 406 12.32 15.72 0.29
N PRO A 407 11.26 15.12 -0.27
CA PRO A 407 11.41 13.88 -1.03
C PRO A 407 12.36 14.08 -2.23
N SER A 408 13.07 13.02 -2.60
CA SER A 408 13.94 13.01 -3.78
C SER A 408 13.24 12.30 -4.94
N SER A 409 13.47 12.76 -6.17
CA SER A 409 12.75 12.31 -7.37
C SER A 409 13.07 10.88 -7.84
N ASN A 410 13.88 10.14 -7.08
CA ASN A 410 14.38 8.82 -7.42
C ASN A 410 14.01 7.75 -6.37
N GLU A 411 13.38 8.15 -5.26
CA GLU A 411 12.96 7.26 -4.19
C GLU A 411 11.43 7.21 -4.13
N THR A 412 10.85 6.07 -3.76
CA THR A 412 9.39 5.96 -3.57
C THR A 412 8.98 6.75 -2.33
N PHE A 413 8.50 7.99 -2.56
CA PHE A 413 7.93 8.93 -1.59
C PHE A 413 7.19 8.25 -0.43
N ASP A 414 6.32 7.28 -0.75
CA ASP A 414 5.53 6.55 0.23
C ASP A 414 6.35 5.91 1.34
N LEU A 415 7.46 5.22 1.02
CA LEU A 415 8.28 4.53 2.01
C LEU A 415 8.91 5.53 3.00
N ILE A 416 9.56 6.58 2.48
CA ILE A 416 10.26 7.57 3.31
C ILE A 416 9.32 8.27 4.30
N ILE A 417 8.08 8.58 3.87
CA ILE A 417 7.09 9.21 4.76
C ILE A 417 6.48 8.19 5.73
N LYS A 418 6.30 6.91 5.32
CA LYS A 418 5.87 5.81 6.21
C LYS A 418 6.90 5.60 7.33
N ASP A 419 8.20 5.57 7.01
CA ASP A 419 9.27 5.42 8.00
C ASP A 419 9.33 6.62 8.95
N GLU A 420 9.37 7.85 8.40
CA GLU A 420 9.49 9.08 9.19
C GLU A 420 8.35 9.24 10.21
N ILE A 421 7.10 8.87 9.86
CA ILE A 421 5.98 9.08 10.78
C ILE A 421 5.95 8.08 11.93
N VAL A 422 6.43 6.86 11.72
CA VAL A 422 6.52 5.87 12.80
C VAL A 422 7.76 6.13 13.67
N GLU A 423 8.89 6.52 13.07
CA GLU A 423 10.11 6.86 13.81
C GLU A 423 9.98 8.15 14.65
N LYS A 424 9.46 9.23 14.05
CA LYS A 424 9.49 10.59 14.60
C LYS A 424 8.15 11.09 15.12
N GLY A 425 7.10 10.27 15.03
CA GLY A 425 5.74 10.68 15.40
C GLY A 425 5.06 11.57 14.35
N PRO A 426 3.93 12.20 14.69
CA PRO A 426 3.15 13.02 13.77
C PRO A 426 3.92 14.17 13.11
N ILE A 427 3.85 14.25 11.78
CA ILE A 427 4.69 15.13 10.96
C ILE A 427 3.94 16.42 10.59
N ALA A 428 4.56 17.57 10.80
CA ALA A 428 4.05 18.84 10.29
C ALA A 428 4.37 18.98 8.78
N MET A 429 3.38 19.24 7.94
CA MET A 429 3.58 19.36 6.48
C MET A 429 2.67 20.40 5.82
N ARG A 430 3.02 20.79 4.59
CA ARG A 430 2.23 21.72 3.77
C ARG A 430 1.85 21.08 2.44
N PHE A 431 0.56 21.16 2.11
CA PHE A 431 0.07 20.84 0.78
C PHE A 431 0.24 22.04 -0.16
N SER A 432 0.97 21.81 -1.24
CA SER A 432 1.34 22.82 -2.23
C SER A 432 0.12 23.33 -3.01
N SER A 433 -0.81 22.42 -3.33
CA SER A 433 -2.02 22.66 -4.11
C SER A 433 -3.06 23.55 -3.41
N TRP A 434 -3.08 23.58 -2.07
CA TRP A 434 -3.95 24.47 -1.27
C TRP A 434 -3.20 25.57 -0.52
N ALA A 435 -1.86 25.55 -0.54
CA ALA A 435 -1.03 26.41 0.28
C ALA A 435 -1.42 26.36 1.77
N HIS A 436 -1.73 25.17 2.30
CA HIS A 436 -2.28 24.97 3.65
C HIS A 436 -1.40 24.03 4.51
N GLY A 437 -1.25 24.35 5.80
CA GLY A 437 -0.47 23.58 6.77
C GLY A 437 -1.32 22.59 7.56
N LEU A 438 -0.81 21.38 7.76
CA LEU A 438 -1.54 20.22 8.29
C LEU A 438 -0.62 19.37 9.18
N VAL A 439 -1.17 18.43 9.95
CA VAL A 439 -0.37 17.40 10.66
C VAL A 439 -0.74 16.02 10.11
N LEU A 440 0.25 15.30 9.60
CA LEU A 440 0.09 13.90 9.22
C LEU A 440 0.12 13.04 10.47
N SER A 441 -0.90 12.18 10.65
CA SER A 441 -1.10 11.35 11.84
C SER A 441 -0.98 9.85 11.58
N GLY A 442 -1.02 9.43 10.32
CA GLY A 442 -0.95 8.04 9.94
C GLY A 442 -1.12 7.82 8.44
N PHE A 443 -1.26 6.56 8.06
CA PHE A 443 -1.51 6.10 6.69
C PHE A 443 -2.26 4.77 6.71
N GLY A 444 -2.76 4.38 5.54
CA GLY A 444 -3.21 3.02 5.28
C GLY A 444 -3.13 2.72 3.78
N ASP A 445 -3.24 1.45 3.40
CA ASP A 445 -3.42 1.09 2.00
C ASP A 445 -4.92 0.93 1.69
N ILE A 446 -5.36 1.42 0.53
CA ILE A 446 -6.75 1.27 0.08
C ILE A 446 -6.99 -0.20 -0.30
N ALA A 447 -8.02 -0.81 0.27
CA ALA A 447 -8.50 -2.15 -0.09
C ALA A 447 -9.85 -2.05 -0.85
N PRO A 448 -10.37 -3.14 -1.43
CA PRO A 448 -11.72 -3.15 -1.98
C PRO A 448 -12.77 -3.33 -0.88
N GLY A 449 -14.00 -2.91 -1.14
CA GLY A 449 -15.12 -3.07 -0.21
C GLY A 449 -15.82 -1.77 0.15
N CYS A 450 -16.47 -1.73 1.32
CA CYS A 450 -17.31 -0.61 1.74
C CYS A 450 -16.57 0.38 2.64
N TYR A 451 -16.51 1.65 2.23
CA TYR A 451 -15.75 2.70 2.91
C TYR A 451 -16.58 3.81 3.54
N PHE A 452 -17.90 3.79 3.34
CA PHE A 452 -18.80 4.72 4.03
C PHE A 452 -20.15 4.05 4.27
N ASP A 453 -20.39 3.62 5.50
CA ASP A 453 -21.68 3.10 5.96
C ASP A 453 -22.53 4.27 6.49
N GLU A 454 -23.02 5.10 5.57
CA GLU A 454 -24.09 6.05 5.90
C GLU A 454 -25.36 5.24 6.12
N SER A 455 -25.57 4.81 7.36
CA SER A 455 -26.57 3.81 7.73
C SER A 455 -28.00 4.30 7.43
N ASP A 456 -28.44 4.14 6.19
CA ASP A 456 -29.85 4.08 5.85
C ASP A 456 -30.48 2.90 6.61
N SER A 457 -31.79 2.94 6.83
CA SER A 457 -32.48 1.89 7.59
C SER A 457 -32.55 0.52 6.89
N MET A 458 -31.77 0.30 5.82
CA MET A 458 -31.69 -0.90 5.00
C MET A 458 -30.26 -1.47 4.87
N GLY A 459 -29.22 -0.76 5.32
CA GLY A 459 -27.84 -1.25 5.36
C GLY A 459 -27.15 -1.27 4.00
N HIS A 460 -27.39 -0.25 3.16
CA HIS A 460 -26.67 -0.07 1.91
C HIS A 460 -25.32 0.63 2.12
N CYS A 461 -24.27 0.09 1.51
CA CYS A 461 -22.99 0.77 1.43
C CYS A 461 -23.12 2.08 0.62
N GLY A 462 -22.70 3.21 1.21
CA GLY A 462 -22.71 4.53 0.56
C GLY A 462 -21.59 4.72 -0.47
N LEU A 463 -20.45 4.03 -0.27
CA LEU A 463 -19.29 4.10 -1.16
C LEU A 463 -18.55 2.75 -1.20
N THR A 464 -18.53 2.11 -2.38
CA THR A 464 -17.87 0.82 -2.60
C THR A 464 -16.72 0.96 -3.59
N ILE A 465 -15.54 0.45 -3.24
CA ILE A 465 -14.38 0.34 -4.12
C ILE A 465 -14.35 -1.08 -4.71
N PRO A 466 -14.40 -1.25 -6.05
CA PRO A 466 -14.24 -2.54 -6.71
C PRO A 466 -12.88 -3.22 -6.48
N GLU A 467 -12.84 -4.55 -6.58
CA GLU A 467 -11.60 -5.35 -6.50
C GLU A 467 -10.58 -5.00 -7.61
N ASP A 468 -11.05 -4.50 -8.76
CA ASP A 468 -10.24 -4.14 -9.92
C ASP A 468 -9.95 -2.63 -10.04
N ASP A 469 -10.23 -1.82 -9.01
CA ASP A 469 -9.97 -0.39 -9.07
C ASP A 469 -8.46 -0.04 -8.95
N PRO A 470 -7.91 0.86 -9.79
CA PRO A 470 -6.50 1.26 -9.74
C PRO A 470 -6.01 1.91 -8.43
N LEU A 471 -6.91 2.28 -7.51
CA LEU A 471 -6.57 2.72 -6.16
C LEU A 471 -6.33 1.57 -5.18
N VAL A 472 -6.80 0.35 -5.44
CA VAL A 472 -6.53 -0.80 -4.56
C VAL A 472 -5.02 -1.03 -4.48
N GLY A 473 -4.52 -1.21 -3.25
CA GLY A 473 -3.08 -1.29 -2.95
C GLY A 473 -2.32 0.04 -3.05
N LYS A 474 -2.99 1.19 -3.04
CA LYS A 474 -2.34 2.52 -2.94
C LYS A 474 -2.43 3.09 -1.54
N SER A 475 -1.35 3.73 -1.09
CA SER A 475 -1.30 4.46 0.18
C SER A 475 -2.29 5.64 0.17
N TYR A 476 -3.03 5.79 1.26
CA TYR A 476 -3.68 7.02 1.67
C TYR A 476 -3.10 7.51 3.00
N TRP A 477 -3.21 8.80 3.23
CA TRP A 477 -2.59 9.51 4.35
C TRP A 477 -3.67 10.10 5.26
N ILE A 478 -3.58 9.81 6.56
CA ILE A 478 -4.52 10.25 7.59
C ILE A 478 -4.01 11.58 8.13
N ILE A 479 -4.80 12.65 7.96
CA ILE A 479 -4.34 14.01 8.22
C ILE A 479 -5.25 14.74 9.20
N LYS A 480 -4.68 15.23 10.30
CA LYS A 480 -5.31 16.18 11.23
C LYS A 480 -5.33 17.58 10.60
N ASN A 481 -6.51 18.17 10.49
CA ASN A 481 -6.70 19.52 10.00
C ASN A 481 -7.00 20.50 11.15
N SER A 482 -7.00 21.79 10.87
CA SER A 482 -7.26 22.88 11.82
C SER A 482 -8.55 23.65 11.50
N TRP A 483 -9.56 22.98 10.94
CA TRP A 483 -10.85 23.55 10.55
C TRP A 483 -12.00 23.16 11.50
N GLY A 484 -11.68 22.61 12.67
CA GLY A 484 -12.66 22.05 13.61
C GLY A 484 -13.00 20.59 13.34
N ASP A 485 -13.62 19.95 14.34
CA ASP A 485 -14.08 18.56 14.27
C ASP A 485 -15.27 18.36 13.32
N GLY A 486 -16.09 19.40 13.12
CA GLY A 486 -17.20 19.44 12.16
C GLY A 486 -16.81 19.51 10.66
N TRP A 487 -15.59 19.12 10.30
CA TRP A 487 -15.13 18.92 8.92
C TRP A 487 -14.47 17.54 8.79
N GLY A 488 -14.75 16.81 7.71
CA GLY A 488 -14.22 15.47 7.49
C GLY A 488 -14.62 14.47 8.56
N GLU A 489 -13.73 13.53 8.84
CA GLU A 489 -13.92 12.45 9.83
C GLU A 489 -13.46 12.93 11.21
N ASN A 490 -14.30 13.74 11.87
CA ASN A 490 -14.02 14.40 13.16
C ASN A 490 -12.77 15.30 13.12
N GLY A 491 -12.62 16.09 12.05
CA GLY A 491 -11.47 16.97 11.82
C GLY A 491 -10.31 16.36 11.03
N TYR A 492 -10.45 15.10 10.62
CA TYR A 492 -9.44 14.37 9.84
C TYR A 492 -9.89 14.12 8.40
N GLY A 493 -8.94 13.91 7.49
CA GLY A 493 -9.24 13.45 6.13
C GLY A 493 -8.22 12.45 5.61
N ASN A 494 -8.67 11.61 4.68
CA ASN A 494 -7.88 10.53 4.08
C ASN A 494 -7.49 10.92 2.64
N PHE A 495 -6.20 11.13 2.39
CA PHE A 495 -5.69 11.72 1.15
C PHE A 495 -4.76 10.80 0.39
N VAL A 496 -4.99 10.63 -0.91
CA VAL A 496 -4.01 10.06 -1.84
C VAL A 496 -3.25 11.22 -2.48
N ILE A 497 -1.96 11.31 -2.20
CA ILE A 497 -1.07 12.43 -2.62
C ILE A 497 0.14 11.90 -3.39
N SER A 498 0.83 12.82 -4.07
CA SER A 498 2.09 12.59 -4.77
C SER A 498 3.27 13.29 -4.09
N GLU A 499 4.50 12.99 -4.53
CA GLU A 499 5.68 13.84 -4.28
C GLU A 499 5.39 15.31 -4.64
N LEU A 500 4.71 15.56 -5.78
CA LEU A 500 4.46 16.90 -6.31
C LEU A 500 3.52 17.75 -5.43
N ASP A 501 2.67 17.10 -4.64
CA ASP A 501 1.79 17.78 -3.69
C ASP A 501 2.53 18.30 -2.45
N THR A 502 3.68 17.70 -2.07
CA THR A 502 4.41 18.03 -0.84
C THR A 502 5.74 18.75 -1.11
N HIS A 503 5.88 19.98 -0.62
CA HIS A 503 7.10 20.76 -0.85
C HIS A 503 8.25 20.39 0.11
N ARG A 504 7.90 20.21 1.39
CA ARG A 504 8.76 19.85 2.53
C ARG A 504 7.87 19.31 3.66
N TYR A 505 8.47 18.48 4.51
CA TYR A 505 7.86 17.99 5.74
C TYR A 505 8.85 18.13 6.90
N TYR A 506 8.33 18.19 8.12
CA TYR A 506 9.05 18.58 9.33
C TYR A 506 8.66 17.70 10.51
N SER A 507 9.66 17.10 11.15
CA SER A 507 9.47 16.17 12.27
C SER A 507 10.21 16.71 13.49
N ILE A 508 9.63 16.57 14.68
CA ILE A 508 10.22 17.07 15.92
C ILE A 508 11.35 16.13 16.37
N LEU A 509 12.42 16.67 16.94
CA LEU A 509 13.60 15.91 17.38
C LEU A 509 14.04 16.31 18.80
N GLY A 510 14.69 15.36 19.49
CA GLY A 510 15.39 15.58 20.75
C GLY A 510 14.48 15.77 21.96
N GLU A 511 15.04 16.35 23.02
CA GLU A 511 14.38 16.51 24.32
C GLU A 511 13.25 17.56 24.31
N ILE A 512 12.23 17.34 25.15
CA ILE A 512 11.22 18.35 25.47
C ILE A 512 11.55 19.05 26.79
N THR A 513 11.83 20.35 26.72
CA THR A 513 11.95 21.20 27.91
C THR A 513 10.55 21.49 28.47
N ILE A 514 10.27 20.96 29.66
CA ILE A 514 9.01 21.18 30.37
C ILE A 514 8.96 22.54 31.09
N PRO A 515 7.75 23.07 31.35
CA PRO A 515 7.57 24.27 32.16
C PRO A 515 8.19 24.18 33.55
N SER A 516 8.79 25.28 34.00
CA SER A 516 9.27 25.45 35.38
C SER A 516 8.12 25.63 36.39
N LEU A 517 6.93 26.00 35.91
CA LEU A 517 5.71 26.17 36.70
C LEU A 517 4.66 25.15 36.24
N GLY A 518 4.47 24.09 37.03
CA GLY A 518 3.46 23.08 36.74
C GLY A 518 3.74 21.75 37.44
N GLN A 519 3.02 20.71 37.01
CA GLN A 519 3.45 19.33 37.23
C GLN A 519 4.78 19.11 36.50
N GLN A 520 5.66 18.31 37.09
CA GLN A 520 6.85 17.81 36.40
C GLN A 520 6.52 16.43 35.84
N TYR A 521 7.03 16.14 34.64
CA TYR A 521 6.79 14.89 33.94
C TYR A 521 8.11 14.14 33.85
N GLU A 522 8.08 12.87 34.23
CA GLU A 522 9.13 11.89 33.96
C GLU A 522 8.60 10.97 32.83
N ILE A 523 9.48 10.32 32.08
CA ILE A 523 9.06 9.42 31.00
C ILE A 523 8.44 8.16 31.63
N GLU A 524 7.23 7.79 31.22
CA GLU A 524 6.58 6.55 31.63
C GLU A 524 7.05 5.38 30.74
N CYS A 525 7.11 4.19 31.31
CA CYS A 525 7.57 2.99 30.62
C CYS A 525 6.71 1.81 31.08
N ASN A 526 5.99 1.21 30.14
CA ASN A 526 4.97 0.20 30.39
C ASN A 526 5.20 -1.04 29.50
N ASP A 527 4.57 -2.14 29.90
CA ASP A 527 4.55 -3.48 29.30
C ASP A 527 3.10 -3.95 29.52
N SER A 528 2.16 -3.38 28.75
CA SER A 528 0.73 -3.40 29.08
C SER A 528 -0.01 -4.61 28.51
N ASP A 529 0.61 -5.38 27.61
CA ASP A 529 0.10 -6.67 27.13
C ASP A 529 0.88 -7.92 27.66
N GLU A 530 1.88 -7.67 28.52
CA GLU A 530 2.71 -8.66 29.22
C GLU A 530 3.58 -9.55 28.30
N ASP A 531 3.92 -9.09 27.10
CA ASP A 531 4.81 -9.83 26.17
C ASP A 531 6.32 -9.66 26.48
N GLY A 532 6.68 -8.67 27.31
CA GLY A 532 8.04 -8.39 27.75
C GLY A 532 8.80 -7.38 26.90
N TYR A 533 8.19 -6.78 25.88
CA TYR A 533 8.62 -5.51 25.32
C TYR A 533 8.00 -4.35 26.09
N CYS A 534 8.61 -3.18 25.96
CA CYS A 534 8.21 -2.02 26.73
C CYS A 534 8.11 -0.79 25.84
N TRP A 535 6.98 -0.11 25.90
CA TRP A 535 6.82 1.21 25.32
C TRP A 535 7.24 2.27 26.35
N TRP A 536 8.18 3.14 25.98
CA TRP A 536 8.54 4.33 26.77
C TRP A 536 8.45 5.62 25.97
N GLY A 537 7.68 5.62 24.88
CA GLY A 537 7.50 6.82 24.09
C GLY A 537 8.68 7.13 23.16
N LEU A 538 8.70 8.34 22.61
CA LEU A 538 9.70 8.78 21.63
C LEU A 538 11.04 9.28 22.23
N SER A 539 11.23 9.27 23.55
CA SER A 539 12.51 9.67 24.15
C SER A 539 13.68 8.77 23.72
N GLU A 540 14.80 9.39 23.32
CA GLU A 540 16.01 8.70 22.85
C GLU A 540 16.61 7.76 23.92
N THR A 541 16.39 8.04 25.20
CA THR A 541 16.90 7.23 26.32
C THR A 541 15.77 6.51 27.05
N LYS A 542 15.85 5.18 27.14
CA LYS A 542 14.98 4.38 28.02
C LYS A 542 15.13 4.82 29.49
N PRO A 543 14.05 5.08 30.22
CA PRO A 543 14.13 5.54 31.61
C PRO A 543 14.43 4.39 32.61
N ASP A 544 15.14 4.72 33.69
CA ASP A 544 15.50 3.78 34.78
C ASP A 544 14.28 3.17 35.53
N ASN A 545 13.07 3.70 35.31
CA ASN A 545 11.85 3.30 36.00
C ASN A 545 11.08 2.15 35.32
N CYS A 546 11.55 1.65 34.18
CA CYS A 546 10.91 0.58 33.42
C CYS A 546 10.68 -0.72 34.22
N PRO A 547 9.62 -1.48 33.91
CA PRO A 547 9.37 -2.80 34.48
C PRO A 547 10.56 -3.75 34.37
N THR A 548 10.74 -4.63 35.37
CA THR A 548 11.76 -5.68 35.33
C THR A 548 11.41 -6.84 34.39
N THR A 549 10.24 -6.79 33.74
CA THR A 549 9.80 -7.72 32.71
C THR A 549 10.35 -7.35 31.33
N CYS A 550 10.71 -6.08 31.09
CA CYS A 550 11.32 -5.61 29.84
C CYS A 550 12.56 -6.44 29.47
N ILE A 551 12.48 -7.22 28.40
CA ILE A 551 13.51 -8.15 27.94
C ILE A 551 14.67 -7.41 27.25
N ASP A 552 14.37 -6.26 26.61
CA ASP A 552 15.34 -5.39 25.92
C ASP A 552 15.48 -4.02 26.62
N ASN A 553 16.66 -3.42 26.55
CA ASN A 553 16.98 -2.11 27.12
C ASN A 553 17.11 -0.97 26.12
N GLU A 554 17.13 -1.23 24.81
CA GLU A 554 17.33 -0.17 23.80
C GLU A 554 16.23 -0.08 22.75
N ILE A 555 15.33 -1.06 22.65
CA ILE A 555 14.29 -1.04 21.62
C ILE A 555 12.88 -1.13 22.21
N ARG A 556 11.99 -0.35 21.59
CA ARG A 556 10.63 -0.08 22.01
C ARG A 556 9.68 -1.14 21.47
N ASP A 557 8.63 -1.38 22.24
CA ASP A 557 7.40 -2.02 21.78
C ASP A 557 6.76 -1.23 20.60
N CYS A 558 6.12 -1.89 19.62
CA CYS A 558 5.42 -1.22 18.51
C CYS A 558 3.91 -1.00 18.72
N ASN A 559 3.27 -1.79 19.57
CA ASN A 559 1.89 -1.59 20.03
C ASN A 559 1.57 -2.33 21.33
N ASP A 560 2.03 -1.81 22.47
CA ASP A 560 1.87 -2.18 23.90
C ASP A 560 0.45 -2.56 24.39
N ASN A 561 -0.53 -2.68 23.49
CA ASN A 561 -1.90 -3.13 23.71
C ASN A 561 -2.25 -4.31 22.76
N ASP A 562 -1.27 -4.95 22.14
CA ASP A 562 -1.44 -5.97 21.10
C ASP A 562 -0.20 -6.86 21.01
N ASN A 563 -0.18 -7.93 21.81
CA ASN A 563 0.95 -8.86 21.92
C ASN A 563 1.27 -9.69 20.65
N ALA A 564 0.52 -9.50 19.56
CA ALA A 564 0.92 -9.94 18.23
C ALA A 564 1.93 -8.99 17.57
N LEU A 565 2.09 -7.77 18.10
CA LEU A 565 2.82 -6.66 17.52
C LEU A 565 4.12 -6.25 18.25
N GLN A 566 4.55 -7.02 19.26
CA GLN A 566 5.88 -7.07 19.89
C GLN A 566 6.69 -5.75 19.78
N ALA A 567 7.89 -5.78 19.18
CA ALA A 567 8.74 -4.59 19.09
C ALA A 567 8.64 -3.86 17.75
N CYS A 568 9.11 -2.61 17.77
CA CYS A 568 9.46 -1.85 16.57
C CYS A 568 10.73 -2.47 15.96
N SER A 569 10.63 -2.92 14.71
CA SER A 569 11.78 -3.21 13.88
C SER A 569 12.59 -1.93 13.57
N GLU A 570 13.83 -2.11 13.09
CA GLU A 570 14.63 -1.01 12.50
C GLU A 570 13.94 -0.37 11.27
N GLU A 571 12.95 -1.05 10.68
CA GLU A 571 12.09 -0.57 9.58
C GLU A 571 10.67 -0.18 10.05
N TYR A 572 10.45 -0.05 11.36
CA TYR A 572 9.19 0.41 11.99
C TYR A 572 7.90 -0.38 11.65
N VAL A 573 8.05 -1.58 11.11
CA VAL A 573 6.97 -2.57 10.96
C VAL A 573 6.69 -3.21 12.32
N CYS A 574 5.46 -3.08 12.80
CA CYS A 574 5.01 -3.74 14.03
C CYS A 574 4.87 -5.26 13.86
N GLY A 575 5.19 -6.02 14.91
CA GLY A 575 5.20 -7.49 14.88
C GLY A 575 6.57 -8.10 14.59
N GLN A 576 7.65 -7.32 14.69
CA GLN A 576 9.01 -7.83 14.52
C GLN A 576 9.92 -7.42 15.70
N LYS A 577 10.30 -8.43 16.50
CA LYS A 577 11.13 -8.38 17.72
C LYS A 577 12.32 -7.40 17.66
N PRO A 578 12.89 -7.00 18.80
CA PRO A 578 14.05 -6.14 18.85
C PRO A 578 15.37 -6.91 18.94
N LYS A 579 16.45 -6.26 18.49
CA LYS A 579 17.82 -6.75 18.55
C LYS A 579 18.61 -6.08 19.70
N LEU A 580 18.60 -6.71 20.87
CA LEU A 580 19.39 -6.34 22.06
C LEU A 580 20.83 -5.88 21.70
N PRO A 581 21.34 -4.79 22.32
CA PRO A 581 22.66 -4.25 22.00
C PRO A 581 23.80 -5.22 22.32
N SER A 582 24.76 -5.30 21.40
CA SER A 582 25.96 -6.12 21.55
C SER A 582 26.88 -5.54 22.63
N GLY A 583 26.74 -6.05 23.86
CA GLY A 583 27.50 -5.58 25.03
C GLY A 583 29.03 -5.64 24.85
N GLU A 584 29.70 -4.58 25.31
CA GLU A 584 31.16 -4.46 25.30
C GLU A 584 31.86 -5.65 25.99
N MET A 585 33.04 -6.02 25.48
CA MET A 585 33.97 -6.88 26.19
C MET A 585 34.41 -6.24 27.52
N GLN A 586 33.86 -6.71 28.64
CA GLN A 586 34.48 -6.57 29.96
C GLN A 586 34.83 -7.95 30.55
N ASP A 587 36.11 -8.28 30.44
CA ASP A 587 36.79 -9.41 31.06
C ASP A 587 36.66 -9.38 32.58
N PHE A 588 36.06 -10.41 33.20
CA PHE A 588 36.47 -10.90 34.53
C PHE A 588 35.94 -12.30 34.87
N GLY A 589 36.85 -13.26 35.05
CA GLY A 589 36.81 -14.17 36.20
C GLY A 589 36.18 -15.56 36.04
N TYR A 590 37.06 -16.58 35.97
CA TYR A 590 36.74 -17.96 36.38
C TYR A 590 36.04 -18.03 37.75
N TYR A 591 34.98 -18.84 37.89
CA TYR A 591 34.95 -19.94 38.87
C TYR A 591 33.80 -20.94 38.62
N SER A 592 34.09 -22.22 38.84
CA SER A 592 33.19 -23.38 38.70
C SER A 592 32.20 -23.56 39.85
N ASN A 593 30.98 -24.08 39.60
CA ASN A 593 30.58 -25.40 40.16
C ASN A 593 29.20 -25.96 39.75
N TYR A 594 29.14 -27.29 39.83
CA TYR A 594 28.06 -28.25 39.59
C TYR A 594 26.67 -28.01 40.25
N SER A 595 25.63 -28.36 39.47
CA SER A 595 24.57 -29.36 39.78
C SER A 595 23.19 -29.01 40.42
N GLN A 596 22.18 -29.65 39.81
CA GLN A 596 20.94 -30.24 40.35
C GLN A 596 19.65 -29.42 40.57
N VAL A 597 18.69 -29.67 39.65
CA VAL A 597 17.30 -30.14 39.86
C VAL A 597 16.39 -29.38 40.86
N GLY A 598 15.31 -28.80 40.33
CA GLY A 598 14.08 -28.43 41.05
C GLY A 598 12.89 -28.38 40.08
N CYS A 599 11.78 -29.04 40.42
CA CYS A 599 10.70 -29.36 39.47
C CYS A 599 9.52 -28.35 39.43
N CYS A 600 8.66 -28.57 38.43
CA CYS A 600 7.44 -27.85 38.06
C CYS A 600 6.38 -27.58 39.16
N GLY A 601 5.50 -26.62 38.86
CA GLY A 601 4.11 -26.55 39.32
C GLY A 601 3.42 -25.29 38.74
N ASN A 602 2.14 -25.27 38.37
CA ASN A 602 1.10 -26.31 38.31
C ASN A 602 0.06 -25.93 37.23
N TRP A 603 -0.54 -26.91 36.55
CA TRP A 603 -1.72 -26.71 35.70
C TRP A 603 -3.04 -27.04 36.44
N LEU A 604 -4.16 -26.65 35.81
CA LEU A 604 -5.51 -26.51 36.36
C LEU A 604 -6.24 -27.80 36.82
N ASN A 605 -7.36 -27.59 37.51
CA ASN A 605 -8.12 -28.56 38.30
C ASN A 605 -8.91 -29.66 37.53
N GLU A 606 -8.95 -30.84 38.17
CA GLU A 606 -10.09 -31.78 38.33
C GLU A 606 -10.94 -32.20 37.10
N TYR A 607 -10.86 -33.49 36.71
CA TYR A 607 -11.78 -34.56 37.17
C TYR A 607 -11.30 -35.96 36.69
N PRO A 608 -11.32 -37.02 37.54
CA PRO A 608 -10.75 -38.33 37.18
C PRO A 608 -11.80 -39.39 36.79
N VAL A 609 -11.43 -40.29 35.86
CA VAL A 609 -11.96 -41.67 35.81
C VAL A 609 -10.79 -42.63 35.53
N GLU A 610 -10.56 -43.59 36.43
CA GLU A 610 -9.47 -44.56 36.35
C GLU A 610 -9.72 -45.63 35.28
N GLY A 611 -8.66 -46.20 34.67
CA GLY A 611 -8.90 -47.41 33.89
C GLY A 611 -7.84 -48.07 32.99
N MET A 612 -6.52 -47.83 33.09
CA MET A 612 -5.49 -48.88 32.89
C MET A 612 -4.05 -48.34 33.04
N CYS A 613 -3.21 -49.09 33.75
CA CYS A 613 -1.80 -48.76 33.97
C CYS A 613 -0.92 -49.35 32.85
N CYS A 614 0.02 -48.57 32.33
CA CYS A 614 1.24 -49.10 31.73
C CYS A 614 2.36 -49.09 32.78
N ASN A 615 3.08 -50.20 32.89
CA ASN A 615 4.30 -50.30 33.71
C ASN A 615 5.52 -50.15 32.81
N ASN A 616 6.59 -49.58 33.39
CA ASN A 616 7.95 -49.42 32.85
C ASN A 616 8.16 -48.20 31.91
N PRO A 617 9.09 -47.27 32.24
CA PRO A 617 9.35 -46.05 31.46
C PRO A 617 10.53 -46.15 30.48
N ASP A 618 11.10 -47.34 30.25
CA ASP A 618 12.31 -47.55 29.43
C ASP A 618 12.00 -48.22 28.08
N ASP A 619 11.07 -47.66 27.28
CA ASP A 619 11.01 -47.88 25.83
C ASP A 619 10.11 -46.84 25.14
N VAL A 620 10.56 -46.31 24.00
CA VAL A 620 9.86 -45.35 23.10
C VAL A 620 9.63 -43.93 23.65
N LEU A 621 10.70 -43.13 23.74
CA LEU A 621 10.66 -41.66 23.57
C LEU A 621 12.06 -41.09 23.22
N SER A 622 12.69 -41.67 22.18
CA SER A 622 14.07 -41.34 21.78
C SER A 622 14.33 -41.37 20.26
N THR A 623 13.46 -40.67 19.52
CA THR A 623 13.62 -40.18 18.12
C THR A 623 12.41 -39.27 17.89
N VAL A 624 12.50 -37.97 17.57
CA VAL A 624 13.63 -37.16 17.09
C VAL A 624 13.81 -35.94 18.01
N SER A 625 14.98 -35.82 18.65
CA SER A 625 15.40 -34.62 19.37
C SER A 625 16.91 -34.53 19.20
N GLY A 626 17.34 -33.79 18.18
CA GLY A 626 18.72 -33.86 17.70
C GLY A 626 18.93 -33.22 16.33
N PHE A 627 18.30 -32.08 16.06
CA PHE A 627 18.92 -31.12 15.14
C PHE A 627 20.14 -30.55 15.85
N ILE A 628 21.32 -30.81 15.31
CA ILE A 628 22.56 -30.20 15.77
C ILE A 628 22.74 -28.96 14.90
N GLU A 629 22.68 -27.77 15.51
CA GLU A 629 23.09 -26.53 14.85
C GLU A 629 24.59 -26.62 14.52
N GLU A 630 24.94 -26.91 13.28
CA GLU A 630 26.31 -26.78 12.75
C GLU A 630 26.41 -25.53 11.88
N GLY A 631 26.31 -24.36 12.52
CA GLY A 631 26.85 -23.09 12.03
C GLY A 631 25.94 -22.23 11.13
N ALA A 632 25.21 -21.29 11.74
CA ALA A 632 24.77 -20.09 11.02
C ALA A 632 25.99 -19.19 10.71
N PHE A 633 26.00 -18.52 9.55
CA PHE A 633 27.08 -17.61 9.15
C PHE A 633 26.54 -16.26 8.69
N GLY A 634 27.10 -15.19 9.28
CA GLY A 634 26.86 -13.80 8.92
C GLY A 634 25.94 -13.04 9.89
N SER A 635 25.88 -11.73 9.71
CA SER A 635 24.94 -10.82 10.40
C SER A 635 24.44 -9.74 9.44
N PHE A 636 23.34 -9.03 9.76
CA PHE A 636 23.00 -7.82 8.99
C PHE A 636 24.11 -6.75 9.12
N GLY A 637 24.45 -6.08 8.02
CA GLY A 637 25.42 -4.97 8.03
C GLY A 637 26.12 -4.72 6.68
N ILE A 638 27.29 -4.06 6.76
CA ILE A 638 28.07 -3.57 5.60
C ILE A 638 29.54 -4.02 5.61
N GLY A 639 29.99 -4.72 6.66
CA GLY A 639 31.32 -5.31 6.80
C GLY A 639 31.49 -6.64 6.05
N ASP A 640 32.69 -7.20 6.12
CA ASP A 640 32.99 -8.54 5.59
C ASP A 640 32.29 -9.63 6.41
N GLY A 641 31.50 -10.48 5.77
CA GLY A 641 30.61 -11.43 6.43
C GLY A 641 29.29 -10.82 6.92
N GLU A 642 29.04 -9.54 6.68
CA GLU A 642 27.75 -8.89 6.97
C GLU A 642 26.96 -8.64 5.70
N PHE A 643 25.64 -8.83 5.71
CA PHE A 643 24.80 -8.76 4.49
C PHE A 643 23.66 -7.76 4.62
N SER A 644 23.21 -7.18 3.51
CA SER A 644 22.04 -6.31 3.45
C SER A 644 21.14 -6.73 2.29
N TYR A 645 20.04 -7.41 2.63
CA TYR A 645 19.09 -8.03 1.69
C TYR A 645 19.77 -8.84 0.57
N PRO A 646 20.58 -9.86 0.87
CA PRO A 646 21.05 -10.74 -0.18
C PRO A 646 19.85 -11.49 -0.79
N GLU A 647 19.86 -11.70 -2.09
CA GLU A 647 18.67 -12.23 -2.81
C GLU A 647 18.93 -13.54 -3.57
N GLY A 648 20.20 -13.88 -3.85
CA GLY A 648 20.58 -15.11 -4.55
C GLY A 648 21.99 -15.57 -4.18
N MET A 649 22.21 -16.88 -4.27
CA MET A 649 23.46 -17.53 -3.90
C MET A 649 23.64 -18.86 -4.61
N ASP A 650 24.89 -19.29 -4.78
CA ASP A 650 25.25 -20.60 -5.33
C ASP A 650 26.54 -21.13 -4.68
N ALA A 651 26.77 -22.45 -4.73
CA ALA A 651 27.83 -23.13 -4.01
C ALA A 651 28.47 -24.31 -4.77
N GLU A 652 29.75 -24.17 -5.14
CA GLU A 652 30.56 -25.26 -5.72
C GLU A 652 31.93 -25.37 -5.03
N ASN A 653 32.52 -26.57 -4.99
CA ASN A 653 33.91 -26.81 -4.54
C ASN A 653 34.28 -26.26 -3.15
N ASN A 654 33.32 -26.22 -2.21
CA ASN A 654 33.45 -25.61 -0.86
C ASN A 654 33.56 -24.06 -0.86
N VAL A 655 33.15 -23.42 -1.94
CA VAL A 655 32.97 -21.97 -2.05
C VAL A 655 31.48 -21.69 -2.15
N VAL A 656 31.01 -20.62 -1.50
CA VAL A 656 29.63 -20.12 -1.62
C VAL A 656 29.71 -18.67 -2.08
N ALA A 657 29.03 -18.32 -3.17
CA ALA A 657 28.88 -16.94 -3.64
C ALA A 657 27.50 -16.40 -3.24
N ILE A 658 27.44 -15.15 -2.76
CA ILE A 658 26.20 -14.52 -2.30
C ILE A 658 26.09 -13.11 -2.91
N ALA A 659 24.96 -12.84 -3.57
CA ALA A 659 24.60 -11.53 -4.09
C ALA A 659 24.09 -10.63 -2.97
N ASP A 660 24.93 -9.71 -2.47
CA ASP A 660 24.62 -8.79 -1.37
C ASP A 660 24.04 -7.49 -1.94
N ARG A 661 22.73 -7.55 -2.25
CA ARG A 661 22.02 -6.64 -3.15
C ARG A 661 22.14 -5.17 -2.78
N ILE A 662 21.78 -4.81 -1.55
CA ILE A 662 21.70 -3.40 -1.13
C ILE A 662 23.11 -2.83 -0.88
N ASN A 663 24.06 -3.67 -0.48
CA ASN A 663 25.47 -3.31 -0.42
C ASN A 663 26.14 -3.25 -1.81
N ASN A 664 25.43 -3.60 -2.88
CA ASN A 664 25.90 -3.54 -4.27
C ASN A 664 27.21 -4.30 -4.52
N ARG A 665 27.35 -5.48 -3.90
CA ARG A 665 28.58 -6.29 -3.92
C ARG A 665 28.27 -7.77 -3.91
N ILE A 666 29.31 -8.59 -4.12
CA ILE A 666 29.27 -10.04 -3.97
C ILE A 666 30.25 -10.43 -2.86
N GLN A 667 29.82 -11.36 -2.00
CA GLN A 667 30.68 -11.96 -0.99
C GLN A 667 30.88 -13.45 -1.29
N LEU A 668 32.13 -13.89 -1.17
CA LEU A 668 32.51 -15.29 -1.28
C LEU A 668 32.85 -15.83 0.11
N LEU A 669 32.25 -16.96 0.45
CA LEU A 669 32.52 -17.71 1.67
C LEU A 669 33.24 -19.00 1.33
N LYS A 670 33.99 -19.53 2.30
CA LYS A 670 34.69 -20.81 2.20
C LYS A 670 34.26 -21.74 3.32
N MET A 671 33.90 -22.96 2.94
CA MET A 671 33.54 -24.06 3.84
C MET A 671 34.80 -24.86 4.20
N GLU A 672 35.23 -24.79 5.46
CA GLU A 672 36.34 -25.62 5.98
C GLU A 672 35.88 -26.44 7.18
N SER A 673 36.02 -27.77 7.11
CA SER A 673 35.69 -28.71 8.19
C SER A 673 34.25 -28.61 8.74
N GLY A 674 33.28 -28.20 7.91
CA GLY A 674 31.89 -28.00 8.32
C GLY A 674 31.61 -26.63 8.94
N THR A 675 32.44 -25.63 8.69
CA THR A 675 32.21 -24.24 9.12
C THR A 675 32.41 -23.29 7.94
N LEU A 676 31.43 -22.41 7.71
CA LEU A 676 31.57 -21.30 6.77
C LEU A 676 32.41 -20.18 7.37
N SER A 677 33.23 -19.54 6.54
CA SER A 677 34.01 -18.36 6.88
C SER A 677 34.04 -17.40 5.69
N HIS A 678 34.06 -16.10 5.95
CA HIS A 678 34.31 -15.11 4.90
C HIS A 678 35.66 -15.37 4.22
N TRP A 679 35.68 -15.30 2.89
CA TRP A 679 36.89 -15.50 2.09
C TRP A 679 37.31 -14.23 1.35
N THR A 680 36.37 -13.56 0.68
CA THR A 680 36.63 -12.29 -0.02
C THR A 680 35.33 -11.53 -0.33
N THR A 681 35.41 -10.22 -0.48
CA THR A 681 34.33 -9.33 -0.90
C THR A 681 34.79 -8.54 -2.13
N PHE A 682 33.93 -8.39 -3.13
CA PHE A 682 34.21 -7.54 -4.28
C PHE A 682 32.93 -6.92 -4.85
N GLY A 683 33.09 -5.76 -5.49
CA GLY A 683 31.97 -4.97 -5.99
C GLY A 683 31.76 -3.69 -5.17
N ASP A 684 31.39 -2.63 -5.88
CA ASP A 684 30.96 -1.34 -5.37
C ASP A 684 29.74 -0.87 -6.16
N ALA A 685 28.94 0.02 -5.59
CA ALA A 685 27.81 0.64 -6.31
C ALA A 685 28.28 1.40 -7.57
N GLY A 686 27.69 1.08 -8.73
CA GLY A 686 27.96 1.77 -9.99
C GLY A 686 27.63 0.96 -11.23
N SER A 687 28.25 1.33 -12.36
CA SER A 687 27.98 0.75 -13.69
C SER A 687 29.23 0.44 -14.52
N GLU A 688 30.43 0.69 -13.99
CA GLU A 688 31.68 0.25 -14.61
C GLU A 688 31.87 -1.28 -14.45
N SER A 689 32.87 -1.86 -15.12
CA SER A 689 33.21 -3.28 -14.98
C SER A 689 33.59 -3.64 -13.54
N GLY A 690 32.90 -4.62 -12.95
CA GLY A 690 33.10 -5.00 -11.55
C GLY A 690 32.37 -4.12 -10.52
N GLN A 691 31.57 -3.14 -10.96
CA GLN A 691 30.60 -2.44 -10.12
C GLN A 691 29.20 -3.00 -10.36
N PHE A 692 28.29 -2.88 -9.39
CA PHE A 692 26.94 -3.41 -9.47
C PHE A 692 25.88 -2.35 -9.12
N ASN A 693 24.65 -2.59 -9.59
CA ASN A 693 23.46 -1.84 -9.20
C ASN A 693 22.33 -2.84 -8.92
N HIS A 694 22.21 -3.22 -7.64
CA HIS A 694 21.40 -4.33 -7.13
C HIS A 694 21.75 -5.67 -7.82
N PRO A 695 22.87 -6.32 -7.43
CA PRO A 695 23.08 -7.71 -7.78
C PRO A 695 22.03 -8.58 -7.08
N ILE A 696 21.31 -9.42 -7.81
CA ILE A 696 20.18 -10.20 -7.25
C ILE A 696 20.37 -11.71 -7.32
N ASP A 697 21.29 -12.18 -8.17
CA ASP A 697 21.47 -13.62 -8.41
C ASP A 697 22.88 -13.95 -8.91
N VAL A 698 23.33 -15.16 -8.63
CA VAL A 698 24.67 -15.67 -9.00
C VAL A 698 24.63 -17.15 -9.36
N ASP A 699 25.53 -17.54 -10.27
CA ASP A 699 25.81 -18.93 -10.64
C ASP A 699 27.33 -19.14 -10.68
N LEU A 700 27.81 -20.24 -10.11
CA LEU A 700 29.22 -20.57 -9.91
C LEU A 700 29.53 -21.91 -10.59
N SER A 701 30.26 -21.86 -11.70
CA SER A 701 30.69 -23.04 -12.46
C SER A 701 32.22 -23.13 -12.57
N GLY A 702 32.78 -24.06 -11.81
CA GLY A 702 34.20 -24.34 -11.64
C GLY A 702 34.95 -23.19 -10.99
N SER A 703 35.43 -22.26 -11.82
CA SER A 703 36.09 -21.02 -11.39
C SER A 703 35.42 -19.77 -11.96
N ILE A 704 34.33 -19.92 -12.71
CA ILE A 704 33.60 -18.84 -13.35
C ILE A 704 32.37 -18.51 -12.53
N LEU A 705 32.24 -17.25 -12.14
CA LEU A 705 31.08 -16.71 -11.44
C LEU A 705 30.32 -15.78 -12.38
N SER A 706 29.05 -16.10 -12.62
CA SER A 706 28.06 -15.28 -13.31
C SER A 706 27.29 -14.46 -12.28
N VAL A 707 27.03 -13.18 -12.56
CA VAL A 707 26.29 -12.27 -11.66
C VAL A 707 25.21 -11.53 -12.43
N VAL A 708 23.95 -11.59 -11.97
CA VAL A 708 22.84 -10.76 -12.47
C VAL A 708 22.92 -9.38 -11.85
N ASP A 709 23.18 -8.36 -12.68
CA ASP A 709 23.33 -6.95 -12.29
C ASP A 709 22.08 -6.19 -12.75
N LEU A 710 21.00 -6.31 -11.96
CA LEU A 710 19.61 -6.04 -12.35
C LEU A 710 19.43 -4.66 -12.98
N PHE A 711 19.78 -3.59 -12.26
CA PHE A 711 19.51 -2.22 -12.72
C PHE A 711 20.59 -1.66 -13.66
N ASN A 712 21.64 -2.43 -13.94
CA ASN A 712 22.51 -2.20 -15.10
C ASN A 712 22.10 -3.03 -16.33
N TYR A 713 21.05 -3.87 -16.22
CA TYR A 713 20.48 -4.69 -17.29
C TYR A 713 21.54 -5.55 -18.00
N ARG A 714 22.40 -6.22 -17.21
CA ARG A 714 23.53 -7.01 -17.73
C ARG A 714 23.87 -8.20 -16.83
N ILE A 715 24.59 -9.16 -17.41
CA ILE A 715 25.30 -10.20 -16.68
C ILE A 715 26.79 -9.85 -16.68
N GLN A 716 27.47 -10.04 -15.55
CA GLN A 716 28.93 -9.91 -15.44
C GLN A 716 29.57 -11.27 -15.11
N LEU A 717 30.69 -11.57 -15.76
CA LEU A 717 31.46 -12.79 -15.57
C LEU A 717 32.80 -12.49 -14.88
N PHE A 718 33.12 -13.29 -13.86
CA PHE A 718 34.35 -13.19 -13.09
C PHE A 718 35.05 -14.55 -13.01
N ASN A 719 36.38 -14.56 -12.90
CA ASN A 719 37.15 -15.74 -12.51
C ASN A 719 37.58 -15.62 -11.05
N ILE A 720 37.32 -16.65 -10.25
CA ILE A 720 37.83 -16.83 -8.89
C ILE A 720 39.06 -17.74 -8.97
N ASP A 721 40.22 -17.30 -8.47
CA ASP A 721 41.41 -18.16 -8.40
C ASP A 721 41.49 -18.98 -7.09
N GLN A 722 42.52 -19.83 -6.98
CA GLN A 722 42.69 -20.73 -5.82
C GLN A 722 43.01 -20.00 -4.51
N ASP A 723 43.45 -18.75 -4.57
CA ASP A 723 43.76 -17.92 -3.41
C ASP A 723 42.57 -17.02 -3.01
N GLY A 724 41.55 -16.91 -3.86
CA GLY A 724 40.35 -16.10 -3.66
C GLY A 724 40.41 -14.74 -4.37
N ASN A 725 41.36 -14.53 -5.28
CA ASN A 725 41.40 -13.30 -6.06
C ASN A 725 40.34 -13.36 -7.16
N VAL A 726 39.47 -12.35 -7.20
CA VAL A 726 38.42 -12.22 -8.21
C VAL A 726 38.91 -11.34 -9.35
N THR A 727 38.82 -11.82 -10.58
CA THR A 727 39.21 -11.09 -11.80
C THR A 727 38.00 -10.97 -12.73
N TYR A 728 37.59 -9.74 -13.05
CA TYR A 728 36.57 -9.50 -14.08
C TYR A 728 37.03 -10.03 -15.44
N LEU A 729 36.14 -10.75 -16.12
CA LEU A 729 36.38 -11.35 -17.44
C LEU A 729 35.69 -10.55 -18.55
N SER A 730 34.36 -10.41 -18.43
CA SER A 730 33.50 -9.80 -19.45
C SER A 730 32.13 -9.45 -18.86
N SER A 731 31.33 -8.72 -19.63
CA SER A 731 29.92 -8.50 -19.36
C SER A 731 29.14 -8.39 -20.66
N PHE A 732 27.85 -8.72 -20.60
CA PHE A 732 26.96 -8.70 -21.76
C PHE A 732 25.52 -8.42 -21.31
N GLY A 733 24.68 -8.00 -22.26
CA GLY A 733 23.38 -7.42 -21.96
C GLY A 733 23.40 -5.90 -21.97
N SER A 734 22.23 -5.34 -22.24
CA SER A 734 21.89 -3.92 -22.08
C SER A 734 20.36 -3.79 -22.05
N GLN A 735 19.85 -2.69 -21.49
CA GLN A 735 18.40 -2.46 -21.42
C GLN A 735 17.75 -2.50 -22.82
N GLY A 736 16.76 -3.36 -23.01
CA GLY A 736 16.05 -3.47 -24.28
C GLY A 736 15.23 -4.75 -24.43
N THR A 737 14.89 -5.09 -25.68
CA THR A 737 14.03 -6.25 -26.04
C THR A 737 14.52 -6.99 -27.30
N GLY A 738 15.67 -6.60 -27.85
CA GLY A 738 16.33 -7.25 -28.97
C GLY A 738 17.18 -8.46 -28.55
N ASP A 739 17.81 -9.07 -29.55
CA ASP A 739 18.69 -10.24 -29.40
C ASP A 739 19.83 -9.96 -28.40
N GLY A 740 19.74 -10.53 -27.19
CA GLY A 740 20.72 -10.36 -26.11
C GLY A 740 20.60 -9.06 -25.31
N GLU A 741 19.51 -8.31 -25.46
CA GLU A 741 19.10 -7.22 -24.56
C GLU A 741 18.18 -7.77 -23.44
N PHE A 742 18.10 -7.08 -22.30
CA PHE A 742 17.27 -7.48 -21.15
C PHE A 742 16.30 -6.39 -20.71
N VAL A 743 15.12 -6.78 -20.21
CA VAL A 743 14.11 -5.87 -19.63
C VAL A 743 14.21 -5.83 -18.11
N SER A 744 14.35 -6.99 -17.48
CA SER A 744 14.43 -7.20 -16.04
C SER A 744 15.04 -8.59 -15.80
N PRO A 745 16.37 -8.76 -15.97
CA PRO A 745 17.01 -10.06 -15.81
C PRO A 745 16.89 -10.48 -14.34
N SER A 746 16.31 -11.65 -14.09
CA SER A 746 15.88 -12.10 -12.76
C SER A 746 16.69 -13.23 -12.15
N SER A 747 17.26 -14.12 -12.99
CA SER A 747 18.03 -15.29 -12.54
C SER A 747 19.00 -15.75 -13.62
N VAL A 748 20.10 -16.42 -13.25
CA VAL A 748 21.13 -16.94 -14.16
C VAL A 748 21.55 -18.35 -13.78
N VAL A 749 21.77 -19.21 -14.77
CA VAL A 749 22.34 -20.56 -14.58
C VAL A 749 23.26 -20.93 -15.74
N THR A 750 24.33 -21.69 -15.47
CA THR A 750 25.25 -22.18 -16.49
C THR A 750 25.26 -23.70 -16.63
N HIS A 751 25.49 -24.15 -17.85
CA HIS A 751 25.59 -25.57 -18.15
C HIS A 751 26.50 -25.83 -19.36
N GLU A 752 27.53 -26.66 -19.18
CA GLU A 752 28.59 -26.96 -20.16
C GLU A 752 29.34 -25.69 -20.65
N ASN A 753 28.82 -25.02 -21.68
CA ASN A 753 29.33 -23.75 -22.19
C ASN A 753 28.21 -22.75 -22.51
N LEU A 754 27.03 -22.95 -21.93
CA LEU A 754 25.87 -22.09 -22.07
C LEU A 754 25.65 -21.29 -20.79
N ILE A 755 25.18 -20.05 -20.95
CA ILE A 755 24.53 -19.26 -19.90
C ILE A 755 23.07 -19.13 -20.30
N ILE A 756 22.16 -19.44 -19.38
CA ILE A 756 20.73 -19.17 -19.54
C ILE A 756 20.37 -18.07 -18.54
N VAL A 757 19.72 -17.01 -19.02
CA VAL A 757 19.30 -15.86 -18.23
C VAL A 757 17.78 -15.76 -18.27
N GLY A 758 17.13 -15.75 -17.10
CA GLY A 758 15.73 -15.39 -16.96
C GLY A 758 15.55 -13.88 -17.08
N ASP A 759 14.59 -13.44 -17.90
CA ASP A 759 14.32 -12.03 -18.19
C ASP A 759 12.80 -11.82 -18.35
N GLU A 760 12.17 -11.38 -17.27
CA GLU A 760 10.73 -11.10 -17.12
C GLU A 760 9.79 -12.23 -17.61
N TYR A 761 9.53 -12.32 -18.92
CA TYR A 761 8.65 -13.31 -19.58
C TYR A 761 9.38 -14.26 -20.53
N SER A 762 10.71 -14.28 -20.56
CA SER A 762 11.50 -15.12 -21.47
C SER A 762 12.88 -15.49 -20.92
N PHE A 763 13.47 -16.53 -21.51
CA PHE A 763 14.86 -16.92 -21.29
C PHE A 763 15.72 -16.54 -22.48
N HIS A 764 16.93 -16.10 -22.20
CA HIS A 764 17.95 -15.79 -23.20
C HIS A 764 19.12 -16.76 -23.03
N VAL A 765 19.46 -17.46 -24.11
CA VAL A 765 20.52 -18.47 -24.12
C VAL A 765 21.73 -17.91 -24.86
N PHE A 766 22.86 -17.90 -24.16
CA PHE A 766 24.16 -17.46 -24.66
C PHE A 766 25.17 -18.61 -24.64
N ARG A 767 26.19 -18.55 -25.49
CA ARG A 767 27.37 -19.42 -25.41
C ARG A 767 28.58 -18.64 -24.90
N ILE A 768 29.28 -19.20 -23.91
CA ILE A 768 30.61 -18.74 -23.49
C ILE A 768 31.65 -19.28 -24.48
N ASN A 769 32.45 -18.38 -25.07
CA ASN A 769 33.59 -18.72 -25.91
C ASN A 769 34.88 -18.87 -25.09
N HIS A 770 35.94 -19.43 -25.69
CA HIS A 770 37.23 -19.67 -25.02
C HIS A 770 37.96 -18.39 -24.52
N ASP A 771 37.55 -17.21 -24.98
CA ASP A 771 38.06 -15.91 -24.54
C ASP A 771 37.10 -15.18 -23.58
N TYR A 772 36.08 -15.90 -23.08
CA TYR A 772 34.99 -15.40 -22.24
C TYR A 772 34.11 -14.31 -22.91
N SER A 773 34.22 -14.12 -24.23
CA SER A 773 33.17 -13.45 -25.00
C SER A 773 31.91 -14.33 -25.03
N THR A 774 30.74 -13.69 -25.11
CA THR A 774 29.45 -14.39 -25.17
C THR A 774 28.76 -14.16 -26.50
N ASP A 775 28.31 -15.25 -27.13
CA ASP A 775 27.46 -15.20 -28.32
C ASP A 775 26.01 -15.46 -27.91
N PHE A 776 25.09 -14.53 -28.18
CA PHE A 776 23.65 -14.81 -28.10
C PHE A 776 23.28 -15.91 -29.12
N LEU A 777 22.54 -16.93 -28.68
CA LEU A 777 22.10 -18.03 -29.52
C LEU A 777 20.63 -17.87 -29.93
N TYR A 778 19.74 -17.70 -28.95
CA TYR A 778 18.30 -17.52 -29.11
C TYR A 778 17.66 -17.13 -27.77
N SER A 779 16.44 -16.61 -27.84
CA SER A 779 15.54 -16.50 -26.68
C SER A 779 14.29 -17.36 -26.86
N PHE A 780 13.67 -17.75 -25.75
CA PHE A 780 12.45 -18.56 -25.72
C PHE A 780 11.54 -18.14 -24.55
N GLY A 781 10.23 -18.07 -24.80
CA GLY A 781 9.25 -17.58 -23.85
C GLY A 781 8.38 -16.48 -24.45
N SER A 782 7.25 -16.21 -23.81
CA SER A 782 6.36 -15.08 -24.12
C SER A 782 5.41 -14.84 -22.95
N PRO A 783 4.83 -13.63 -22.78
CA PRO A 783 3.88 -13.37 -21.70
C PRO A 783 2.62 -14.23 -21.83
N GLY A 784 2.22 -14.87 -20.73
CA GLY A 784 0.97 -15.64 -20.64
C GLY A 784 1.02 -16.84 -19.69
N SER A 785 0.08 -17.78 -19.87
CA SER A 785 -0.13 -18.94 -18.98
C SER A 785 -0.22 -20.30 -19.69
N ASP A 786 -0.07 -20.35 -21.02
CA ASP A 786 0.16 -21.62 -21.72
C ASP A 786 1.58 -22.16 -21.44
N ILE A 787 1.88 -23.40 -21.87
CA ILE A 787 3.23 -23.98 -21.73
C ILE A 787 4.22 -23.24 -22.64
N GLY A 788 5.37 -22.85 -22.10
CA GLY A 788 6.34 -21.97 -22.78
C GLY A 788 5.91 -20.50 -22.80
N GLN A 789 4.87 -20.15 -22.04
CA GLN A 789 4.57 -18.77 -21.64
C GLN A 789 4.87 -18.58 -20.17
N PHE A 790 5.20 -17.37 -19.77
CA PHE A 790 5.57 -17.01 -18.40
C PHE A 790 4.87 -15.71 -18.00
N ASN A 791 4.62 -15.53 -16.71
CA ASN A 791 4.04 -14.29 -16.16
C ASN A 791 5.09 -13.49 -15.35
N LYS A 792 6.00 -14.20 -14.67
CA LYS A 792 7.27 -13.68 -14.17
C LYS A 792 8.16 -14.86 -13.85
N ILE A 793 9.31 -14.91 -14.51
CA ILE A 793 10.38 -15.84 -14.15
C ILE A 793 10.99 -15.37 -12.83
N LYS A 794 10.78 -16.14 -11.76
CA LYS A 794 11.44 -15.88 -10.46
C LYS A 794 12.84 -16.48 -10.42
N ASP A 795 12.95 -17.76 -10.80
CA ASP A 795 14.20 -18.50 -10.68
C ASP A 795 14.30 -19.61 -11.73
N ILE A 796 15.53 -20.03 -12.04
CA ILE A 796 15.82 -21.18 -12.90
C ILE A 796 16.92 -22.06 -12.36
N GLU A 797 16.77 -23.37 -12.59
CA GLU A 797 17.74 -24.37 -12.19
C GLU A 797 17.92 -25.43 -13.29
N ILE A 798 19.13 -26.02 -13.42
CA ILE A 798 19.42 -27.06 -14.41
C ILE A 798 19.88 -28.36 -13.75
N PHE A 799 19.11 -29.43 -13.96
CA PHE A 799 19.48 -30.78 -13.53
C PHE A 799 19.33 -31.83 -14.64
N GLU A 800 20.34 -32.70 -14.82
CA GLU A 800 20.36 -33.80 -15.82
C GLU A 800 19.92 -33.42 -17.26
N ASN A 801 20.19 -32.18 -17.72
CA ASN A 801 19.77 -31.57 -19.00
C ASN A 801 18.29 -31.11 -19.08
N GLN A 802 17.61 -31.02 -17.94
CA GLN A 802 16.30 -30.40 -17.77
C GLN A 802 16.47 -29.01 -17.13
N LEU A 803 15.82 -28.00 -17.72
CA LEU A 803 15.73 -26.64 -17.19
C LEU A 803 14.40 -26.51 -16.47
N PHE A 804 14.45 -26.24 -15.17
CA PHE A 804 13.32 -25.96 -14.30
C PHE A 804 13.11 -24.45 -14.21
N VAL A 805 11.86 -24.01 -14.33
CA VAL A 805 11.50 -22.60 -14.34
C VAL A 805 10.40 -22.33 -13.32
N CYS A 806 10.65 -21.46 -12.35
CA CYS A 806 9.60 -20.93 -11.49
C CYS A 806 8.89 -19.74 -12.13
N ASP A 807 7.59 -19.93 -12.38
CA ASP A 807 6.71 -19.05 -13.15
C ASP A 807 5.58 -18.55 -12.25
N ASN A 808 5.78 -17.37 -11.65
CA ASN A 808 4.81 -16.72 -10.76
C ASN A 808 4.12 -15.55 -11.49
N PRO A 809 2.88 -15.16 -11.14
CA PRO A 809 1.91 -15.87 -10.32
C PRO A 809 1.15 -16.96 -11.10
N ASN A 810 1.76 -17.63 -12.09
CA ASN A 810 1.18 -18.85 -12.67
C ASN A 810 1.27 -20.06 -11.71
N ASN A 811 1.89 -19.88 -10.54
CA ASN A 811 2.06 -20.83 -9.42
C ASN A 811 2.46 -22.22 -9.89
N ARG A 812 3.53 -22.26 -10.71
CA ARG A 812 3.98 -23.50 -11.33
C ARG A 812 5.48 -23.54 -11.56
N VAL A 813 6.00 -24.76 -11.61
CA VAL A 813 7.27 -25.06 -12.25
C VAL A 813 7.02 -25.65 -13.64
N GLN A 814 7.67 -25.07 -14.64
CA GLN A 814 7.73 -25.63 -16.00
C GLN A 814 9.08 -26.29 -16.25
N VAL A 815 9.08 -27.38 -17.03
CA VAL A 815 10.30 -28.17 -17.31
C VAL A 815 10.56 -28.23 -18.82
N PHE A 816 11.73 -27.73 -19.23
CA PHE A 816 12.19 -27.73 -20.61
C PHE A 816 13.40 -28.65 -20.76
N ASN A 817 13.68 -29.15 -21.95
CA ASN A 817 15.00 -29.72 -22.26
C ASN A 817 16.00 -28.59 -22.53
N LYS A 818 17.30 -28.89 -22.50
CA LYS A 818 18.37 -27.90 -22.76
C LYS A 818 18.35 -27.22 -24.15
N ASN A 819 17.49 -27.66 -25.07
CA ASN A 819 17.26 -27.02 -26.37
C ASN A 819 15.96 -26.17 -26.40
N ALA A 820 15.33 -25.91 -25.26
CA ALA A 820 14.01 -25.30 -25.11
C ALA A 820 12.84 -26.08 -25.77
N GLU A 821 12.99 -27.39 -25.99
CA GLU A 821 11.88 -28.25 -26.37
C GLU A 821 11.18 -28.76 -25.09
N VAL A 822 9.84 -28.69 -25.09
CA VAL A 822 9.00 -28.99 -23.92
C VAL A 822 9.06 -30.48 -23.52
N TYR A 823 9.44 -30.77 -22.26
CA TYR A 823 9.04 -32.02 -21.62
C TYR A 823 7.58 -31.88 -21.13
N SER A 824 6.77 -32.91 -21.33
CA SER A 824 5.31 -32.77 -21.50
C SER A 824 4.48 -32.56 -20.22
N TYR A 825 4.99 -31.86 -19.21
CA TYR A 825 4.32 -31.60 -17.94
C TYR A 825 4.67 -30.22 -17.37
N ALA A 826 3.68 -29.55 -16.76
CA ALA A 826 3.88 -28.41 -15.88
C ALA A 826 3.26 -28.75 -14.53
N TRP A 827 3.95 -28.45 -13.43
CA TRP A 827 3.45 -28.72 -12.08
C TRP A 827 2.75 -27.48 -11.54
N GLN A 828 1.43 -27.52 -11.45
CA GLN A 828 0.65 -26.50 -10.75
C GLN A 828 0.64 -26.82 -9.26
N PHE A 829 1.04 -25.87 -8.42
CA PHE A 829 0.86 -25.94 -6.98
C PHE A 829 -0.54 -25.40 -6.65
N GLU A 830 -1.26 -26.06 -5.72
CA GLU A 830 -2.66 -25.68 -5.45
C GLU A 830 -2.79 -24.40 -4.60
N THR A 831 -1.74 -23.94 -3.92
CA THR A 831 -1.81 -22.77 -3.00
C THR A 831 -0.59 -21.84 -2.93
N ASP A 832 0.61 -22.24 -3.38
CA ASP A 832 1.86 -21.58 -2.92
C ASP A 832 2.73 -21.03 -4.08
N TRP A 833 3.54 -20.01 -3.80
CA TRP A 833 4.44 -19.36 -4.78
C TRP A 833 5.83 -19.99 -4.77
N CYS A 834 6.38 -20.41 -5.92
CA CYS A 834 7.79 -20.81 -5.96
C CYS A 834 8.69 -19.58 -5.96
N GLU A 835 9.59 -19.47 -4.98
CA GLU A 835 10.55 -18.37 -4.91
C GLU A 835 11.96 -18.76 -5.38
N ARG A 836 12.44 -19.96 -5.00
CA ARG A 836 13.78 -20.46 -5.37
C ARG A 836 13.79 -21.95 -5.69
N LEU A 837 14.72 -22.35 -6.56
CA LEU A 837 15.00 -23.72 -6.97
C LEU A 837 16.42 -24.13 -6.59
N ALA A 838 16.61 -25.43 -6.31
CA ALA A 838 17.94 -26.03 -6.24
C ALA A 838 17.84 -27.54 -6.53
N ALA A 839 18.87 -28.12 -7.14
CA ALA A 839 18.92 -29.54 -7.44
C ALA A 839 20.24 -30.20 -7.01
N SER A 840 20.16 -31.41 -6.44
CA SER A 840 21.35 -32.26 -6.21
C SER A 840 20.98 -33.71 -6.02
N GLY A 841 21.87 -34.60 -6.48
CA GLY A 841 21.50 -35.98 -6.75
C GLY A 841 20.23 -36.00 -7.59
N ASN A 842 19.37 -36.99 -7.41
CA ASN A 842 18.09 -37.04 -8.13
C ASN A 842 16.98 -36.20 -7.45
N HIS A 843 17.30 -35.16 -6.69
CA HIS A 843 16.32 -34.34 -5.97
C HIS A 843 16.25 -32.92 -6.54
N LEU A 844 15.03 -32.40 -6.68
CA LEU A 844 14.72 -31.00 -6.89
C LEU A 844 14.02 -30.48 -5.64
N TYR A 845 14.55 -29.39 -5.11
CA TYR A 845 13.99 -28.67 -3.98
C TYR A 845 13.39 -27.36 -4.47
N ILE A 846 12.19 -27.06 -3.95
CA ILE A 846 11.43 -25.86 -4.30
C ILE A 846 11.14 -25.11 -3.01
N ALA A 847 11.79 -23.98 -2.82
CA ALA A 847 11.49 -23.06 -1.73
C ALA A 847 10.23 -22.26 -2.09
N SER A 848 9.28 -22.24 -1.16
CA SER A 848 7.93 -21.76 -1.41
C SER A 848 7.46 -20.84 -0.29
N SER A 849 6.88 -19.71 -0.66
CA SER A 849 6.18 -18.80 0.24
C SER A 849 4.69 -19.18 0.26
N ASP A 850 4.23 -19.64 1.43
CA ASP A 850 2.81 -19.82 1.74
C ASP A 850 2.20 -18.44 2.05
N PHE A 851 1.08 -18.08 1.42
CA PHE A 851 0.27 -16.95 1.87
C PHE A 851 -1.22 -17.31 1.92
N ASN A 852 -1.59 -18.13 2.91
CA ASN A 852 -2.98 -18.46 3.21
C ASN A 852 -3.44 -17.73 4.50
N PRO A 853 -4.22 -16.63 4.40
CA PRO A 853 -4.59 -15.82 5.56
C PRO A 853 -5.54 -16.51 6.56
N ASN A 854 -5.96 -17.76 6.31
CA ASN A 854 -6.79 -18.54 7.23
C ASN A 854 -6.03 -19.63 8.01
N TYR A 855 -4.78 -19.93 7.64
CA TYR A 855 -3.98 -20.98 8.26
C TYR A 855 -2.50 -20.55 8.25
N GLY A 856 -2.01 -20.06 9.39
CA GLY A 856 -0.62 -19.61 9.54
C GLY A 856 0.38 -20.76 9.39
N SER A 857 0.87 -20.97 8.17
CA SER A 857 2.04 -21.79 7.87
C SER A 857 3.08 -20.93 7.19
N GLY A 858 4.30 -20.95 7.74
CA GLY A 858 5.46 -20.24 7.20
C GLY A 858 6.03 -20.89 5.93
N PRO A 859 7.22 -20.44 5.47
CA PRO A 859 7.85 -20.95 4.26
C PRO A 859 8.08 -22.46 4.31
N ARG A 860 8.03 -23.08 3.14
CA ARG A 860 8.10 -24.53 2.97
C ARG A 860 9.13 -24.89 1.91
N ILE A 861 9.91 -25.92 2.20
CA ILE A 861 10.76 -26.58 1.20
C ILE A 861 10.05 -27.85 0.76
N TYR A 862 9.69 -27.91 -0.53
CA TYR A 862 9.14 -29.10 -1.15
C TYR A 862 10.25 -29.90 -1.82
N ASP A 863 10.38 -31.18 -1.46
CA ASP A 863 11.37 -32.12 -2.02
C ASP A 863 10.71 -33.09 -3.01
N TYR A 864 11.26 -33.12 -4.22
CA TYR A 864 10.82 -33.95 -5.34
C TYR A 864 11.95 -34.83 -5.85
N LEU A 865 11.73 -36.14 -5.88
CA LEU A 865 12.61 -37.07 -6.59
C LEU A 865 12.37 -36.97 -8.10
N ILE A 866 13.37 -36.48 -8.83
CA ILE A 866 13.39 -36.38 -10.29
C ILE A 866 13.80 -37.73 -10.91
N THR A 867 13.03 -38.13 -11.92
CA THR A 867 13.30 -39.29 -12.78
C THR A 867 13.11 -38.91 -14.25
N GLU A 868 13.65 -39.69 -15.19
CA GLU A 868 13.62 -39.41 -16.64
C GLU A 868 12.24 -39.00 -17.22
N ASN A 869 11.13 -39.33 -16.55
CA ASN A 869 9.77 -39.06 -17.04
C ASN A 869 8.81 -38.44 -15.99
N GLN A 870 9.18 -38.34 -14.71
CA GLN A 870 8.30 -37.89 -13.62
C GLN A 870 9.09 -37.28 -12.47
N ALA A 871 8.52 -36.27 -11.80
CA ALA A 871 8.89 -35.91 -10.43
C ALA A 871 7.92 -36.59 -9.46
N LEU A 872 8.46 -37.16 -8.38
CA LEU A 872 7.70 -37.74 -7.29
C LEU A 872 7.90 -36.88 -6.04
N PHE A 873 6.84 -36.22 -5.59
CA PHE A 873 6.81 -35.54 -4.30
C PHE A 873 7.19 -36.52 -3.18
N LEU A 874 8.22 -36.17 -2.39
CA LEU A 874 8.71 -36.97 -1.27
C LEU A 874 8.23 -36.42 0.08
N ALA A 875 8.47 -35.14 0.32
CA ALA A 875 8.22 -34.49 1.60
C ALA A 875 7.99 -32.98 1.44
N VAL A 876 7.18 -32.41 2.34
CA VAL A 876 7.28 -31.00 2.71
C VAL A 876 8.13 -30.97 3.95
N TYR A 877 9.18 -30.16 3.97
CA TYR A 877 9.84 -29.74 5.19
C TYR A 877 9.15 -28.44 5.64
N PRO A 878 8.30 -28.48 6.69
CA PRO A 878 7.90 -27.25 7.35
C PRO A 878 9.13 -26.65 8.01
N TYR A 879 9.30 -25.34 7.90
CA TYR A 879 10.26 -24.63 8.73
C TYR A 879 9.75 -24.68 10.18
N GLU A 880 10.34 -25.53 11.03
CA GLU A 880 10.03 -25.52 12.47
C GLU A 880 10.56 -24.22 13.07
N GLU A 881 9.69 -23.46 13.75
CA GLU A 881 10.01 -22.20 14.41
C GLU A 881 10.96 -22.41 15.60
N TYR A 882 12.25 -22.53 15.28
CA TYR A 882 13.36 -22.55 16.24
C TYR A 882 14.35 -21.39 16.02
N PHE A 883 13.89 -20.32 15.37
CA PHE A 883 14.53 -19.00 15.38
C PHE A 883 13.52 -17.93 15.82
N ASP A 884 13.22 -17.96 17.12
CA ASP A 884 12.22 -17.12 17.78
C ASP A 884 12.76 -15.69 18.05
N SER A 885 13.26 -15.05 16.99
CA SER A 885 13.88 -13.72 16.99
C SER A 885 13.61 -13.01 15.65
N TYR A 886 12.41 -12.46 15.51
CA TYR A 886 11.98 -11.68 14.34
C TYR A 886 12.65 -10.28 14.27
N ASN A 887 13.99 -10.23 14.25
CA ASN A 887 14.77 -9.22 13.53
C ASN A 887 16.25 -9.54 13.53
N SER A 888 16.97 -8.81 12.69
CA SER A 888 18.42 -8.84 12.47
C SER A 888 18.96 -9.91 11.52
N PHE A 889 18.07 -10.74 11.00
CA PHE A 889 18.38 -11.69 9.95
C PHE A 889 17.51 -11.56 8.70
N ALA A 890 16.81 -10.47 8.37
CA ALA A 890 16.30 -10.33 6.99
C ALA A 890 17.43 -10.47 5.93
N GLY A 891 18.65 -10.12 6.31
CA GLY A 891 19.88 -10.38 5.55
C GLY A 891 20.45 -11.82 5.57
N ILE A 892 19.88 -12.76 6.34
CA ILE A 892 20.38 -14.14 6.53
C ILE A 892 19.26 -15.20 6.55
N THR A 893 18.01 -14.85 6.84
CA THR A 893 16.83 -15.64 6.52
C THR A 893 16.75 -15.79 5.01
N ASN A 894 17.00 -14.75 4.21
CA ASN A 894 17.18 -14.94 2.77
C ASN A 894 18.28 -16.00 2.47
N VAL A 895 19.45 -15.93 3.14
CA VAL A 895 20.54 -16.93 2.99
C VAL A 895 20.15 -18.33 3.50
N LEU A 896 19.16 -18.45 4.40
CA LEU A 896 18.64 -19.72 4.95
C LEU A 896 17.39 -20.24 4.20
N ASP A 897 16.66 -19.36 3.52
CA ASP A 897 15.56 -19.61 2.58
C ASP A 897 16.10 -20.02 1.20
N HIS A 898 17.43 -19.97 1.02
CA HIS A 898 18.14 -20.42 -0.16
C HIS A 898 18.72 -21.84 0.06
N LEU A 899 18.37 -22.75 -0.85
CA LEU A 899 18.81 -24.13 -0.81
C LEU A 899 20.24 -24.30 -1.35
N ILE A 900 21.20 -24.55 -0.46
CA ILE A 900 22.47 -25.17 -0.83
C ILE A 900 22.24 -26.67 -0.98
N VAL A 901 22.52 -27.27 -2.14
CA VAL A 901 22.73 -28.72 -2.25
C VAL A 901 23.78 -29.01 -3.33
N SER A 902 24.86 -29.75 -3.03
CA SER A 902 25.96 -29.99 -3.98
C SER A 902 26.26 -31.48 -4.24
N ASP A 903 27.10 -31.75 -5.24
CA ASP A 903 27.50 -33.06 -5.75
C ASP A 903 28.06 -34.05 -4.70
N GLN A 904 28.03 -35.36 -5.05
CA GLN A 904 28.54 -36.49 -4.26
C GLN A 904 30.04 -36.42 -3.91
N ASN A 905 30.80 -35.47 -4.47
CA ASN A 905 32.23 -35.28 -4.19
C ASN A 905 32.53 -34.14 -3.21
N THR A 906 31.56 -33.26 -2.93
CA THR A 906 31.68 -32.14 -1.98
C THR A 906 30.97 -32.47 -0.67
N GLN A 907 31.61 -32.21 0.48
CA GLN A 907 31.01 -32.46 1.81
C GLN A 907 30.05 -31.34 2.23
N LEU A 908 29.11 -31.03 1.33
CA LEU A 908 28.22 -29.88 1.36
C LEU A 908 26.78 -30.38 1.51
N LEU A 909 26.45 -30.87 2.71
CA LEU A 909 25.12 -30.70 3.29
C LEU A 909 25.10 -30.98 4.79
N ARG A 910 24.52 -30.04 5.56
CA ARG A 910 23.86 -30.35 6.83
C ARG A 910 22.84 -29.30 7.24
N LEU A 911 21.75 -29.21 6.48
CA LEU A 911 20.44 -28.78 6.98
C LEU A 911 19.37 -29.69 6.35
N PHE A 912 18.41 -30.12 7.16
CA PHE A 912 17.22 -30.92 6.81
C PHE A 912 17.37 -32.30 6.09
N VAL A 913 18.07 -33.26 6.72
CA VAL A 913 17.68 -34.69 6.61
C VAL A 913 17.89 -35.41 7.97
N PRO A 914 16.85 -36.01 8.58
CA PRO A 914 17.03 -36.94 9.69
C PRO A 914 17.31 -38.36 9.16
N ASP A 915 18.48 -38.91 9.50
CA ASP A 915 18.76 -40.33 9.31
C ASP A 915 17.72 -41.21 10.04
N SER A 916 17.17 -42.21 9.34
CA SER A 916 16.28 -43.27 9.84
C SER A 916 14.85 -42.89 10.26
N VAL A 917 13.95 -42.69 9.28
CA VAL A 917 12.51 -42.78 9.52
C VAL A 917 12.09 -44.24 9.75
N THR A 918 11.96 -44.64 11.02
CA THR A 918 11.34 -45.92 11.39
C THR A 918 9.84 -45.72 11.57
N THR A 919 9.05 -45.93 10.51
CA THR A 919 7.59 -45.71 10.56
C THR A 919 6.87 -46.77 11.40
N CYS A 920 6.42 -46.39 12.60
CA CYS A 920 5.39 -47.14 13.35
C CYS A 920 4.02 -46.96 12.69
N SER A 921 3.84 -47.54 11.51
CA SER A 921 2.53 -47.66 10.86
C SER A 921 1.85 -48.96 11.27
N GLU A 922 0.58 -48.89 11.69
CA GLU A 922 -0.19 -50.11 11.99
C GLU A 922 -0.34 -50.96 10.72
N VAL A 923 0.22 -52.16 10.75
CA VAL A 923 0.15 -53.12 9.66
C VAL A 923 -0.96 -54.12 9.90
N CYS A 924 -1.81 -54.30 8.89
CA CYS A 924 -2.80 -55.35 8.87
C CYS A 924 -2.17 -56.75 8.84
N SER A 925 -2.98 -57.76 9.16
CA SER A 925 -2.59 -59.19 9.24
C SER A 925 -1.86 -59.82 8.03
N ASP A 926 -1.79 -59.13 6.88
CA ASP A 926 -1.07 -59.55 5.67
C ASP A 926 0.14 -58.66 5.32
N GLY A 927 0.53 -57.74 6.20
CA GLY A 927 1.62 -56.78 5.98
C GLY A 927 1.23 -55.52 5.21
N THR A 928 -0.06 -55.31 4.90
CA THR A 928 -0.54 -54.07 4.29
C THR A 928 -0.58 -52.94 5.33
N ILE A 929 0.04 -51.81 5.03
CA ILE A 929 0.05 -50.59 5.88
C ILE A 929 -1.37 -50.00 5.97
N ALA A 930 -1.77 -49.46 7.13
CA ALA A 930 -3.04 -48.75 7.32
C ALA A 930 -3.26 -47.66 6.24
N GLY A 931 -4.48 -47.62 5.69
CA GLY A 931 -4.84 -46.76 4.56
C GLY A 931 -4.49 -47.35 3.19
N GLN A 932 -3.63 -48.36 3.09
CA GLN A 932 -3.23 -48.96 1.81
C GLN A 932 -4.08 -50.17 1.41
N CYS A 933 -4.06 -50.45 0.11
CA CYS A 933 -4.76 -51.58 -0.50
C CYS A 933 -3.91 -52.85 -0.49
N SER A 934 -4.49 -53.92 0.05
CA SER A 934 -3.85 -55.24 0.10
C SER A 934 -3.70 -55.83 -1.30
N SER A 935 -2.61 -56.59 -1.48
CA SER A 935 -2.42 -57.50 -2.62
C SER A 935 -3.59 -58.47 -2.81
N SER A 936 -4.28 -58.82 -1.71
CA SER A 936 -5.53 -59.60 -1.69
C SER A 936 -6.74 -58.71 -2.01
N LYS A 937 -6.86 -58.26 -3.26
CA LYS A 937 -8.01 -57.47 -3.72
C LYS A 937 -9.35 -58.19 -3.41
N PRO A 938 -10.37 -57.49 -2.89
CA PRO A 938 -10.51 -56.03 -2.83
C PRO A 938 -10.24 -55.41 -1.44
N LYS A 939 -9.29 -55.94 -0.65
CA LYS A 939 -9.14 -55.50 0.74
C LYS A 939 -8.33 -54.22 0.89
N LEU A 940 -8.79 -53.35 1.79
CA LEU A 940 -8.13 -52.15 2.30
C LEU A 940 -7.71 -52.43 3.76
N CYS A 941 -6.53 -51.97 4.17
CA CYS A 941 -6.19 -51.96 5.58
C CYS A 941 -6.80 -50.74 6.27
N ALA A 942 -7.67 -50.94 7.25
CA ALA A 942 -8.25 -49.87 8.06
C ALA A 942 -8.08 -50.22 9.54
N ASN A 943 -7.31 -49.40 10.27
CA ASN A 943 -7.06 -49.53 11.71
C ASN A 943 -6.66 -50.97 12.11
N GLY A 944 -5.65 -51.52 11.44
CA GLY A 944 -5.14 -52.88 11.67
C GLY A 944 -5.99 -54.04 11.11
N GLU A 945 -7.21 -53.82 10.62
CA GLU A 945 -8.07 -54.86 10.04
C GLU A 945 -8.25 -54.75 8.51
N LEU A 946 -8.32 -55.91 7.83
CA LEU A 946 -8.52 -56.00 6.39
C LEU A 946 -10.01 -56.03 6.01
N VAL A 947 -10.55 -54.86 5.69
CA VAL A 947 -11.94 -54.68 5.25
C VAL A 947 -12.07 -54.69 3.72
N SER A 948 -13.18 -55.19 3.18
CA SER A 948 -13.38 -55.26 1.72
C SER A 948 -13.89 -53.94 1.16
N SER A 949 -13.06 -53.23 0.37
CA SER A 949 -13.42 -52.00 -0.34
C SER A 949 -12.99 -52.07 -1.81
N CYS A 950 -13.82 -52.68 -2.65
CA CYS A 950 -13.57 -52.72 -4.10
C CYS A 950 -13.71 -51.37 -4.81
N LYS A 951 -14.24 -50.33 -4.15
CA LYS A 951 -14.25 -48.96 -4.66
C LYS A 951 -12.85 -48.33 -4.58
N THR A 952 -12.13 -48.56 -3.47
CA THR A 952 -10.78 -48.03 -3.26
C THR A 952 -9.72 -48.92 -3.92
N CYS A 953 -9.79 -50.24 -3.71
CA CYS A 953 -8.71 -51.17 -4.09
C CYS A 953 -8.93 -51.90 -5.43
N GLY A 954 -10.09 -51.68 -6.05
CA GLY A 954 -10.53 -52.39 -7.25
C GLY A 954 -10.82 -53.87 -7.02
N CYS A 955 -11.23 -54.56 -8.08
CA CYS A 955 -11.48 -56.00 -8.06
C CYS A 955 -10.36 -56.80 -8.75
N PRO A 956 -10.23 -58.10 -8.45
CA PRO A 956 -9.47 -59.03 -9.28
C PRO A 956 -9.96 -59.05 -10.73
N SER A 957 -9.06 -59.36 -11.66
CA SER A 957 -9.37 -59.34 -13.10
C SER A 957 -10.54 -60.27 -13.45
N GLY A 958 -11.47 -59.79 -14.27
CA GLY A 958 -12.72 -60.50 -14.60
C GLY A 958 -13.85 -60.30 -13.57
N MET A 959 -13.68 -59.49 -12.53
CA MET A 959 -14.74 -59.13 -11.57
C MET A 959 -15.06 -57.62 -11.58
N ILE A 960 -16.27 -57.29 -11.14
CA ILE A 960 -16.78 -55.93 -10.95
C ILE A 960 -17.20 -55.71 -9.50
N CYS A 961 -17.06 -54.47 -9.04
CA CYS A 961 -17.41 -54.05 -7.69
C CYS A 961 -18.94 -54.05 -7.48
N THR A 962 -19.39 -54.40 -6.28
CA THR A 962 -20.77 -54.29 -5.83
C THR A 962 -20.91 -53.12 -4.86
N GLU A 963 -22.14 -52.62 -4.68
CA GLU A 963 -22.42 -51.48 -3.79
C GLU A 963 -21.94 -51.72 -2.34
N ASN A 964 -21.94 -52.98 -1.90
CA ASN A 964 -21.50 -53.42 -0.57
C ASN A 964 -19.98 -53.70 -0.49
N GLY A 965 -19.14 -53.09 -1.34
CA GLY A 965 -17.68 -53.18 -1.26
C GLY A 965 -17.05 -54.52 -1.67
N ASN A 966 -17.85 -55.50 -2.13
CA ASN A 966 -17.40 -56.85 -2.52
C ASN A 966 -17.34 -57.04 -4.05
N CYS A 967 -16.54 -57.99 -4.54
CA CYS A 967 -16.40 -58.29 -5.98
C CYS A 967 -17.29 -59.44 -6.46
N LYS A 968 -17.85 -59.32 -7.68
CA LYS A 968 -18.59 -60.39 -8.38
C LYS A 968 -18.11 -60.56 -9.83
N PRO A 969 -18.21 -61.75 -10.47
CA PRO A 969 -17.82 -61.95 -11.86
C PRO A 969 -18.51 -60.98 -12.84
N ARG A 970 -17.74 -60.46 -13.82
CA ARG A 970 -18.25 -59.64 -14.91
C ARG A 970 -18.88 -60.53 -15.98
N TYR A 971 -20.21 -60.56 -16.05
CA TYR A 971 -20.92 -61.26 -17.12
C TYR A 971 -20.89 -60.40 -18.38
N ILE A 972 -20.23 -60.86 -19.44
CA ILE A 972 -20.09 -60.14 -20.72
C ILE A 972 -21.07 -60.74 -21.75
N PRO A 973 -22.08 -60.00 -22.23
CA PRO A 973 -22.93 -60.43 -23.34
C PRO A 973 -22.13 -60.55 -24.64
N TYR A 974 -22.50 -61.51 -25.49
CA TYR A 974 -21.73 -61.94 -26.66
C TYR A 974 -21.37 -60.83 -27.69
N TYR A 975 -22.12 -59.72 -27.70
CA TYR A 975 -22.00 -58.65 -28.69
C TYR A 975 -20.80 -57.68 -28.52
N GLU A 976 -20.21 -57.54 -27.33
CA GLU A 976 -19.09 -56.59 -27.13
C GLU A 976 -17.75 -57.07 -27.72
N LYS A 977 -17.64 -58.36 -28.10
CA LYS A 977 -16.37 -58.93 -28.61
C LYS A 977 -16.02 -58.53 -30.05
N GLU A 978 -16.99 -58.15 -30.89
CA GLU A 978 -16.72 -57.80 -32.29
C GLU A 978 -16.27 -56.34 -32.47
N MET A 979 -16.70 -55.43 -31.58
CA MET A 979 -16.38 -53.99 -31.66
C MET A 979 -14.90 -53.68 -31.36
N ILE A 980 -14.29 -54.40 -30.40
CA ILE A 980 -12.90 -54.14 -29.98
C ILE A 980 -11.91 -54.54 -31.10
N GLN A 981 -12.19 -55.61 -31.86
CA GLN A 981 -11.36 -56.03 -33.00
C GLN A 981 -11.39 -55.07 -34.20
N GLN A 982 -12.31 -54.09 -34.24
CA GLN A 982 -12.34 -53.06 -35.28
C GLN A 982 -11.63 -51.75 -34.89
N TYR A 983 -11.17 -51.61 -33.65
CA TYR A 983 -10.47 -50.41 -33.17
C TYR A 983 -8.95 -50.60 -32.99
N GLU A 984 -8.47 -51.85 -33.10
CA GLU A 984 -7.04 -52.23 -33.11
C GLU A 984 -6.50 -52.47 -34.55
N GLN A 985 -7.25 -52.05 -35.58
CA GLN A 985 -6.85 -51.99 -37.01
C GLN A 985 -7.04 -50.58 -37.57
#